data_AF-A0A388LT64-F1
#
_entry.id   AF-A0A388LT64-F1
#
_cell.length_a   1.000
_cell.length_b   1.000
_cell.length_c   1.000
_cell.angle_alpha   90.00
_cell.angle_beta   90.00
_cell.angle_gamma   90.00
#
_symmetry.space_group_name_H-M   'P 1'
#
loop_
_entity.id
_entity.type
_entity.pdbx_description
1 polymer ?
#
loop_
_entity_poly.entity_id
_entity_poly.type
_entity_poly.pdbx_seq_one_letter_code
_entity_poly.pdbx_strand_id
1 'polypeptide(L)'
;MMAPRRVGVAFLLLALMSGLWLVVVSAAPTPEQQLLAAILNPRVTKFTLKSDVLLTASLPDITRRFAVVGKCPRGRRCVIDGQKKYRAFWTEEYVVISLSKLHFKNLRTPSASDNVPSNRTFGVTSGAAAFAYNGVIRATDCVFENNAAEVGGAIGVRDARIIAKNCAFRDNKASGNGGAIKVASNGGAYVSGSQFVGNTAGGLGGAVHGYEGGLYFSQCKFQSNKADGAEGGGAIFFSYIGGDVWKSEFTGNSAPNGSGGAVGIDDPSLGDIDFCHCTFKGNTAKTPGSENVNIVPSDFLANVDNGVCPDDASLGEVVEGPDGKRFVVNGQVNAVKDAWLKDHTVIVTFQGEAINLSRQVKEDLIRAYGDGWFAKRIFGLDAERGRVKFEGANVVSYVARSEQIATWLLQQKELRIKLQESEEYIVSFKPWLPLQELREVRLQEAEMKFWIMALRVPLDAYYYLRSAVQGIFGDVLHMHPPEFDSTRPKLMKVKLDMPPEVRDKVEDMLVIEGPTGEMWRVEIATPYTDWCRFYLLLQSPSQQAEDNPTPFRLPAGVGSSAAQLSIVREVSESVWKAVKRLVARFIWKPNAKEGEGFLVKVAWELLTFPRCEGGLNLVDPAKKNQAQLSLWVAKVASALVKEHWIELAEQILMREWGLSRAQDVWCCLFIPSFQRKRVKSRFWKEVLKAWSNLPPDTSTKPQTKEEVQTQLLFENPQIVDKGGNQFEADALAGSFGLAWIRKGIVTIGDLWNHLLGSWRRLEDVQEILIPLRNIEPHLQQILEAIPIEWRELLGPEGIDPVGTWYCANGEDADEVWEMLEILPSGFRRVRRWKCQRTSNELVASNEEIIKTWSNPPQARIVGKGGTVEERKKWTWVGHSPLRKLCIDPAAWSWATEDVKQPQLPLSDYSVAKGYNMRLKTGNRRSPAQVAISRWQAVISEDLSEAGPSFQALWESLTYLPNGKQVAILWQMSLVVTPSAVWLVSRGMQVELKCPRCNWPFESTRHLWWECPASRRVWKWWKLHWQRFGDPVVDWEEKWVLLGFLPAGVHRNRGWPYIAQVVRGLLCEIIWKDRNRARFERRPFSDVEIKKAVRQGLREAIRVDWRKRAKAGKIHDPAVPLERRVVL
;
A
#
# COMPACT_ATOMS: atom_id res chain seq x y z
N MET A 1 16.19 72.87 -2.89
CA MET A 1 15.51 72.34 -1.69
C MET A 1 15.48 70.82 -1.77
N MET A 2 16.08 70.17 -0.78
CA MET A 2 16.11 68.74 -0.44
C MET A 2 16.40 67.68 -1.51
N ALA A 3 17.62 67.14 -1.41
CA ALA A 3 18.12 65.80 -1.76
C ALA A 3 19.51 65.65 -1.08
N PRO A 4 20.27 64.53 -1.14
CA PRO A 4 19.98 63.09 -0.91
C PRO A 4 21.11 62.35 -0.10
N ARG A 5 20.99 61.01 0.06
CA ARG A 5 22.03 59.93 0.17
C ARG A 5 23.40 60.14 0.90
N ARG A 6 23.78 59.23 1.83
CA ARG A 6 24.97 58.30 1.83
C ARG A 6 25.41 57.78 3.24
N VAL A 7 25.67 56.46 3.32
CA VAL A 7 26.81 55.68 3.87
C VAL A 7 27.75 56.24 4.99
N GLY A 8 28.10 55.39 5.98
CA GLY A 8 29.37 55.41 6.78
C GLY A 8 29.18 55.01 8.27
N VAL A 9 29.53 53.81 8.77
CA VAL A 9 30.85 53.22 9.19
C VAL A 9 31.37 53.64 10.59
N ALA A 10 31.30 52.70 11.54
CA ALA A 10 32.33 52.16 12.47
C ALA A 10 33.19 52.99 13.46
N PHE A 11 33.50 52.32 14.59
CA PHE A 11 34.78 52.29 15.33
C PHE A 11 35.18 53.54 16.17
N LEU A 12 35.90 53.51 17.29
CA LEU A 12 36.59 52.49 18.11
C LEU A 12 37.12 53.17 19.41
N LEU A 13 37.04 52.44 20.53
CA LEU A 13 37.96 52.32 21.68
C LEU A 13 39.01 53.39 22.10
N LEU A 14 39.24 53.31 23.43
CA LEU A 14 40.52 53.15 24.16
C LEU A 14 41.20 54.37 24.80
N ALA A 15 41.30 54.34 26.14
CA ALA A 15 42.51 54.51 26.97
C ALA A 15 42.09 54.81 28.43
N LEU A 16 42.77 54.47 29.53
CA LEU A 16 43.99 53.74 29.87
C LEU A 16 44.03 53.62 31.43
N MET A 17 44.59 52.51 31.94
CA MET A 17 45.57 52.40 33.05
C MET A 17 45.23 52.57 34.55
N SER A 18 45.88 51.67 35.32
CA SER A 18 46.17 51.63 36.76
C SER A 18 44.97 51.31 37.68
N GLY A 19 45.02 50.40 38.64
CA GLY A 19 46.06 49.59 39.25
C GLY A 19 45.56 49.23 40.65
N LEU A 20 45.56 47.95 41.04
CA LEU A 20 45.88 47.44 42.39
C LEU A 20 45.59 45.94 42.45
N TRP A 21 46.66 45.19 42.67
CA TRP A 21 46.62 43.80 43.11
C TRP A 21 46.05 43.70 44.52
N LEU A 22 44.88 43.07 44.65
CA LEU A 22 44.49 42.35 45.87
C LEU A 22 44.70 40.87 45.56
N VAL A 23 45.78 40.31 46.10
CA VAL A 23 45.98 38.86 46.18
C VAL A 23 44.93 38.34 47.16
N VAL A 24 43.73 38.06 46.65
CA VAL A 24 42.91 37.01 47.25
C VAL A 24 43.66 35.73 46.90
N VAL A 25 44.29 35.11 47.90
CA VAL A 25 44.69 33.70 47.81
C VAL A 25 43.39 32.94 47.57
N SER A 26 43.02 32.79 46.29
CA SER A 26 41.92 31.93 45.90
C SER A 26 42.35 30.55 46.34
N ALA A 27 41.79 30.09 47.46
CA ALA A 27 41.87 28.70 47.86
C ALA A 27 41.61 27.86 46.60
N ALA A 28 42.47 26.86 46.35
CA ALA A 28 42.31 26.03 45.17
C ALA A 28 40.85 25.54 45.12
N PRO A 29 40.15 25.72 43.99
CA PRO A 29 38.72 25.49 43.93
C PRO A 29 38.43 24.08 44.42
N THR A 30 37.44 23.95 45.32
CA THR A 30 37.11 22.64 45.90
C THR A 30 36.70 21.67 44.78
N PRO A 31 36.83 20.35 44.99
CA PRO A 31 36.41 19.38 43.98
C PRO A 31 34.94 19.56 43.53
N GLU A 32 34.07 19.99 44.45
CA GLU A 32 32.69 20.38 44.16
C GLU A 32 32.62 21.61 43.24
N GLN A 33 33.35 22.68 43.56
CA GLN A 33 33.40 23.89 42.72
C GLN A 33 33.95 23.62 41.32
N GLN A 34 34.96 22.74 41.20
CA GLN A 34 35.50 22.33 39.91
C GLN A 34 34.48 21.54 39.08
N LEU A 35 33.74 20.64 39.72
CA LEU A 35 32.67 19.89 39.07
C LEU A 35 31.52 20.83 38.65
N LEU A 36 31.11 21.76 39.51
CA LEU A 36 30.09 22.76 39.22
C LEU A 36 30.49 23.65 38.04
N ALA A 37 31.73 24.16 38.04
CA ALA A 37 32.25 24.98 36.94
C ALA A 37 32.30 24.20 35.63
N ALA A 38 32.65 22.91 35.68
CA ALA A 38 32.62 22.04 34.50
C ALA A 38 31.20 21.80 34.00
N ILE A 39 30.22 21.64 34.89
CA ILE A 39 28.80 21.50 34.53
C ILE A 39 28.26 22.80 33.92
N LEU A 40 28.61 23.97 34.45
CA LEU A 40 28.11 25.25 33.94
C LEU A 40 28.80 25.70 32.64
N ASN A 41 30.00 25.19 32.33
CA ASN A 41 30.73 25.57 31.13
C ASN A 41 30.27 24.80 29.90
N PRO A 42 29.62 25.43 28.90
CA PRO A 42 29.05 24.75 27.74
C PRO A 42 30.10 24.08 26.84
N ARG A 43 31.38 24.51 26.91
CA ARG A 43 32.47 23.92 26.13
C ARG A 43 33.00 22.62 26.71
N VAL A 44 32.68 22.30 27.96
CA VAL A 44 33.16 21.09 28.64
C VAL A 44 32.14 19.98 28.45
N THR A 45 32.52 18.94 27.71
CA THR A 45 31.71 17.74 27.46
C THR A 45 32.22 16.52 28.24
N LYS A 46 33.44 16.58 28.77
CA LYS A 46 34.06 15.54 29.59
C LYS A 46 34.86 16.15 30.74
N PHE A 47 34.58 15.71 31.95
CA PHE A 47 35.26 16.10 33.18
C PHE A 47 35.90 14.88 33.86
N THR A 48 37.12 15.07 34.36
CA THR A 48 37.85 14.01 35.09
C THR A 48 37.94 14.38 36.55
N LEU A 49 37.28 13.60 37.40
CA LEU A 49 37.29 13.81 38.84
C LEU A 49 38.54 13.12 39.44
N LYS A 50 39.35 13.87 40.20
CA LYS A 50 40.62 13.39 40.78
C LYS A 50 40.57 13.14 42.29
N SER A 51 39.53 13.61 42.95
CA SER A 51 39.33 13.50 44.41
C SER A 51 37.84 13.36 44.71
N ASP A 52 37.50 13.00 45.95
CA ASP A 52 36.10 12.85 46.36
C ASP A 52 35.39 14.21 46.42
N VAL A 53 34.08 14.20 46.15
CA VAL A 53 33.19 15.36 46.20
C VAL A 53 32.16 15.14 47.30
N LEU A 54 32.12 16.07 48.24
CA LEU A 54 31.04 16.20 49.21
C LEU A 54 30.09 17.28 48.70
N LEU A 55 28.83 16.93 48.42
CA LEU A 55 27.85 17.88 47.92
C LEU A 55 27.31 18.73 49.07
N THR A 56 27.40 20.05 48.93
CA THR A 56 26.80 21.05 49.82
C THR A 56 25.48 21.60 49.25
N ALA A 57 25.22 21.36 47.97
CA ALA A 57 23.96 21.60 47.29
C ALA A 57 23.69 20.53 46.22
N SER A 58 22.43 20.42 45.79
CA SER A 58 22.07 19.58 44.64
C SER A 58 22.72 20.12 43.37
N LEU A 59 23.28 19.23 42.55
CA LEU A 59 23.89 19.65 41.28
C LEU A 59 22.84 20.22 40.32
N PRO A 60 23.21 21.25 39.52
CA PRO A 60 22.31 21.80 38.52
C PRO A 60 22.04 20.81 37.39
N ASP A 61 20.94 21.02 36.68
CA ASP A 61 20.52 20.14 35.60
C ASP A 61 21.50 20.24 34.40
N ILE A 62 21.71 19.09 33.77
CA ILE A 62 22.64 18.91 32.67
C ILE A 62 21.88 19.11 31.35
N THR A 63 22.14 20.22 30.67
CA THR A 63 21.49 20.58 29.39
C THR A 63 22.27 20.15 28.15
N ARG A 64 23.36 19.38 28.32
CA ARG A 64 24.21 18.93 27.20
C ARG A 64 24.91 17.62 27.52
N ARG A 65 25.40 16.95 26.48
CA ARG A 65 26.21 15.75 26.65
C ARG A 65 27.37 15.98 27.61
N PHE A 66 27.39 15.22 28.70
CA PHE A 66 28.38 15.41 29.76
C PHE A 66 28.88 14.06 30.27
N ALA A 67 30.20 13.90 30.30
CA ALA A 67 30.86 12.69 30.74
C ALA A 67 31.71 12.96 31.99
N VAL A 68 31.53 12.18 33.05
CA VAL A 68 32.32 12.26 34.28
C VAL A 68 33.09 10.96 34.48
N VAL A 69 34.40 11.07 34.59
CA VAL A 69 35.30 9.92 34.78
C VAL A 69 36.09 10.07 36.08
N GLY A 70 35.98 9.11 36.99
CA GLY A 70 36.78 9.06 38.21
C GLY A 70 38.21 8.55 37.94
N LYS A 71 39.20 9.30 38.43
CA LYS A 71 40.63 8.96 38.44
C LYS A 71 41.26 9.27 39.80
N CYS A 72 40.69 8.74 40.86
CA CYS A 72 41.23 8.93 42.21
C CYS A 72 42.49 8.08 42.45
N PRO A 73 43.40 8.50 43.35
CA PRO A 73 44.67 7.80 43.60
C PRO A 73 44.49 6.32 43.94
N ARG A 74 45.48 5.49 43.58
CA ARG A 74 45.46 4.02 43.77
C ARG A 74 44.38 3.27 42.99
N GLY A 75 43.83 3.89 41.93
CA GLY A 75 42.84 3.27 41.07
C GLY A 75 41.45 3.11 41.70
N ARG A 76 41.21 3.71 42.88
CA ARG A 76 39.90 3.68 43.53
C ARG A 76 38.89 4.56 42.79
N ARG A 77 37.60 4.25 42.94
CA ARG A 77 36.49 5.09 42.44
C ARG A 77 36.44 6.40 43.23
N CYS A 78 36.14 7.50 42.55
CA CYS A 78 35.93 8.78 43.22
C CYS A 78 34.50 8.85 43.78
N VAL A 79 34.38 9.27 45.03
CA VAL A 79 33.11 9.34 45.76
C VAL A 79 32.42 10.67 45.47
N ILE A 80 31.10 10.62 45.23
CA ILE A 80 30.19 11.77 45.22
C ILE A 80 29.17 11.49 46.32
N ASP A 81 29.29 12.20 47.44
CA ASP A 81 28.45 12.02 48.63
C ASP A 81 27.39 13.11 48.74
N GLY A 82 26.12 12.71 48.73
CA GLY A 82 24.95 13.60 48.83
C GLY A 82 24.52 13.97 50.25
N GLN A 83 25.21 13.46 51.28
CA GLN A 83 24.93 13.73 52.69
C GLN A 83 23.48 13.45 53.13
N LYS A 84 22.81 12.52 52.45
CA LYS A 84 21.39 12.16 52.59
C LYS A 84 20.42 13.31 52.32
N LYS A 85 20.87 14.37 51.64
CA LYS A 85 20.11 15.61 51.41
C LYS A 85 20.05 16.02 49.95
N TYR A 86 21.13 15.78 49.20
CA TYR A 86 21.33 16.37 47.88
C TYR A 86 21.24 15.32 46.78
N ARG A 87 20.78 15.76 45.60
CA ARG A 87 20.79 14.97 44.36
C ARG A 87 22.00 15.31 43.51
N ALA A 88 22.37 14.37 42.63
CA ALA A 88 23.43 14.57 41.65
C ALA A 88 22.86 14.88 40.26
N PHE A 89 23.10 14.04 39.26
CA PHE A 89 22.98 14.41 37.85
C PHE A 89 21.55 14.28 37.31
N TRP A 90 20.92 15.36 36.90
CA TRP A 90 19.58 15.32 36.30
C TRP A 90 19.57 15.96 34.93
N THR A 91 18.65 15.51 34.08
CA THR A 91 18.33 16.17 32.81
C THR A 91 16.85 16.03 32.51
N GLU A 92 16.21 17.14 32.15
CA GLU A 92 14.87 17.18 31.56
C GLU A 92 14.93 17.25 30.02
N GLU A 93 16.13 17.31 29.45
CA GLU A 93 16.38 17.39 28.01
C GLU A 93 16.94 16.08 27.46
N TYR A 94 16.87 15.92 26.13
CA TYR A 94 17.44 14.78 25.40
C TYR A 94 18.97 14.79 25.48
N VAL A 95 19.52 14.30 26.59
CA VAL A 95 20.95 14.41 26.89
C VAL A 95 21.54 13.07 27.30
N VAL A 96 22.79 12.85 26.88
CA VAL A 96 23.59 11.70 27.29
C VAL A 96 24.49 12.08 28.45
N ILE A 97 24.27 11.45 29.60
CA ILE A 97 25.13 11.53 30.78
C ILE A 97 25.97 10.26 30.84
N SER A 98 27.30 10.37 30.83
CA SER A 98 28.21 9.21 30.89
C SER A 98 29.03 9.23 32.18
N LEU A 99 28.85 8.23 33.03
CA LEU A 99 29.43 8.10 34.35
C LEU A 99 30.37 6.90 34.36
N SER A 100 31.63 7.08 34.73
CA SER A 100 32.59 5.98 34.74
C SER A 100 33.52 6.02 35.95
N LYS A 101 33.68 4.88 36.64
CA LYS A 101 34.58 4.73 37.81
C LYS A 101 34.24 5.68 38.98
N LEU A 102 32.94 5.85 39.27
CA LEU A 102 32.43 6.72 40.33
C LEU A 102 31.72 5.92 41.42
N HIS A 103 31.65 6.48 42.62
CA HIS A 103 30.89 5.95 43.75
C HIS A 103 29.90 7.02 44.23
N PHE A 104 28.62 6.81 43.94
CA PHE A 104 27.50 7.65 44.37
C PHE A 104 26.97 7.14 45.71
N LYS A 105 27.09 7.98 46.76
CA LYS A 105 26.74 7.58 48.11
C LYS A 105 25.80 8.58 48.77
N ASN A 106 24.83 8.10 49.55
CA ASN A 106 23.96 8.91 50.39
C ASN A 106 23.23 10.04 49.61
N LEU A 107 22.87 9.87 48.35
CA LEU A 107 22.12 10.89 47.62
C LEU A 107 20.64 10.79 47.96
N ARG A 108 19.94 11.93 47.98
CA ARG A 108 18.50 11.99 48.26
C ARG A 108 17.78 13.01 47.41
N THR A 109 16.61 12.66 46.89
CA THR A 109 15.66 13.63 46.33
C THR A 109 14.69 14.11 47.42
N PRO A 110 14.43 15.43 47.56
CA PRO A 110 13.39 15.93 48.46
C PRO A 110 12.02 15.34 48.09
N SER A 111 11.20 14.98 49.07
CA SER A 111 9.84 14.51 48.82
C SER A 111 8.96 15.70 48.42
N ALA A 112 7.93 15.50 47.58
CA ALA A 112 6.95 16.53 47.22
C ALA A 112 6.20 17.17 48.41
N SER A 113 6.40 16.65 49.64
CA SER A 113 5.93 17.26 50.89
C SER A 113 6.80 18.43 51.39
N ASP A 114 8.00 18.63 50.82
CA ASP A 114 8.89 19.75 51.14
C ASP A 114 8.71 20.89 50.11
N ASN A 115 7.60 21.64 50.21
CA ASN A 115 7.32 22.94 49.58
C ASN A 115 8.07 23.26 48.25
N VAL A 116 7.71 22.59 47.14
CA VAL A 116 8.10 22.99 45.78
C VAL A 116 6.88 23.59 45.06
N PRO A 117 6.99 24.73 44.34
CA PRO A 117 5.85 25.43 43.75
C PRO A 117 5.09 24.58 42.73
N SER A 118 3.77 24.55 42.86
CA SER A 118 2.79 23.67 42.22
C SER A 118 2.53 23.95 40.73
N ASN A 119 3.57 24.10 39.90
CA ASN A 119 3.40 24.28 38.45
C ASN A 119 4.21 23.31 37.58
N ARG A 120 4.64 22.17 38.14
CA ARG A 120 5.23 21.06 37.36
C ARG A 120 4.42 19.78 37.57
N THR A 121 3.36 19.63 36.79
CA THR A 121 2.58 18.40 36.66
C THR A 121 3.38 17.31 35.93
N PHE A 122 4.35 16.69 36.62
CA PHE A 122 5.03 15.48 36.13
C PHE A 122 4.77 14.32 37.08
N GLY A 123 4.00 13.34 36.62
CA GLY A 123 3.84 12.06 37.33
C GLY A 123 5.17 11.32 37.51
N VAL A 124 5.62 11.25 38.76
CA VAL A 124 6.10 10.04 39.49
C VAL A 124 7.33 9.26 38.97
N THR A 125 8.37 9.92 38.46
CA THR A 125 9.72 9.27 38.38
C THR A 125 10.82 10.21 38.86
N SER A 126 11.68 9.74 39.77
CA SER A 126 12.84 10.46 40.28
C SER A 126 14.06 9.53 40.37
N GLY A 127 15.25 10.07 40.58
CA GLY A 127 16.47 9.28 40.80
C GLY A 127 17.50 10.12 41.55
N ALA A 128 17.97 9.64 42.70
CA ALA A 128 18.82 10.46 43.57
C ALA A 128 20.24 10.69 43.01
N ALA A 129 20.81 9.66 42.37
CA ALA A 129 22.13 9.75 41.75
C ALA A 129 22.07 10.22 40.31
N ALA A 130 21.10 9.72 39.56
CA ALA A 130 20.87 10.19 38.19
C ALA A 130 19.40 10.12 37.78
N PHE A 131 18.95 11.13 37.05
CA PHE A 131 17.63 11.14 36.40
C PHE A 131 17.74 11.65 34.96
N ALA A 132 16.98 11.04 34.06
CA ALA A 132 16.86 11.52 32.69
C ALA A 132 15.42 11.40 32.17
N TYR A 133 14.94 12.48 31.57
CA TYR A 133 13.75 12.51 30.71
C TYR A 133 14.19 12.57 29.26
N ASN A 134 13.68 11.69 28.40
CA ASN A 134 14.07 11.56 26.98
C ASN A 134 15.56 11.28 26.71
N GLY A 135 16.46 11.30 27.70
CA GLY A 135 17.92 11.14 27.53
C GLY A 135 18.47 9.71 27.70
N VAL A 136 19.79 9.62 27.90
CA VAL A 136 20.49 8.37 28.16
C VAL A 136 21.47 8.51 29.32
N ILE A 137 21.38 7.61 30.29
CA ILE A 137 22.35 7.48 31.38
C ILE A 137 23.24 6.27 31.09
N ARG A 138 24.53 6.51 30.83
CA ARG A 138 25.55 5.46 30.71
C ARG A 138 26.34 5.38 32.01
N ALA A 139 26.38 4.22 32.65
CA ALA A 139 27.18 3.96 33.85
C ALA A 139 28.13 2.79 33.61
N THR A 140 29.42 2.95 33.91
CA THR A 140 30.40 1.87 33.75
C THR A 140 31.36 1.84 34.93
N ASP A 141 31.52 0.66 35.54
CA ASP A 141 32.33 0.46 36.73
C ASP A 141 31.95 1.40 37.90
N CYS A 142 30.66 1.69 38.07
CA CYS A 142 30.14 2.61 39.10
C CYS A 142 29.53 1.86 40.30
N VAL A 143 29.51 2.52 41.46
CA VAL A 143 28.82 2.05 42.67
C VAL A 143 27.75 3.06 43.06
N PHE A 144 26.54 2.60 43.34
CA PHE A 144 25.40 3.38 43.83
C PHE A 144 24.98 2.79 45.18
N GLU A 145 25.32 3.48 46.27
CA GLU A 145 25.17 2.98 47.63
C GLU A 145 24.30 3.91 48.49
N ASN A 146 23.32 3.35 49.18
CA ASN A 146 22.50 4.08 50.18
C ASN A 146 21.83 5.35 49.64
N ASN A 147 21.35 5.31 48.39
CA ASN A 147 20.63 6.42 47.77
C ASN A 147 19.12 6.23 47.96
N ALA A 148 18.41 7.35 48.14
CA ALA A 148 16.98 7.34 48.44
C ALA A 148 16.18 8.31 47.57
N ALA A 149 15.12 7.82 46.94
CA ALA A 149 14.20 8.64 46.13
C ALA A 149 12.75 8.19 46.32
N GLU A 150 11.81 8.91 45.71
CA GLU A 150 10.40 8.48 45.73
C GLU A 150 10.20 7.23 44.88
N VAL A 151 10.81 7.20 43.71
CA VAL A 151 10.81 6.08 42.77
C VAL A 151 12.25 5.96 42.25
N GLY A 152 12.78 4.78 41.95
CA GLY A 152 14.15 4.65 41.40
C GLY A 152 15.25 5.14 42.34
N GLY A 153 15.42 4.48 43.49
CA GLY A 153 16.25 4.98 44.62
C GLY A 153 17.66 5.46 44.25
N ALA A 154 18.28 4.90 43.21
CA ALA A 154 19.53 5.41 42.63
C ALA A 154 19.30 6.11 41.28
N ILE A 155 18.67 5.44 40.32
CA ILE A 155 18.51 5.93 38.95
C ILE A 155 17.04 5.84 38.53
N GLY A 156 16.51 6.95 38.03
CA GLY A 156 15.19 7.02 37.41
C GLY A 156 15.28 7.46 35.95
N VAL A 157 14.52 6.82 35.08
CA VAL A 157 14.36 7.28 33.69
C VAL A 157 12.90 7.27 33.28
N ARG A 158 12.54 8.26 32.45
CA ARG A 158 11.22 8.39 31.82
C ARG A 158 11.40 8.74 30.35
N ASP A 159 10.83 7.96 29.44
CA ASP A 159 11.07 8.08 27.99
C ASP A 159 12.58 8.02 27.64
N ALA A 160 13.38 7.44 28.54
CA ALA A 160 14.84 7.51 28.54
C ALA A 160 15.47 6.15 28.81
N ARG A 161 16.78 6.01 28.50
CA ARG A 161 17.49 4.74 28.58
C ARG A 161 18.60 4.73 29.63
N ILE A 162 18.77 3.60 30.30
CA ILE A 162 19.89 3.30 31.18
C ILE A 162 20.76 2.26 30.48
N ILE A 163 22.06 2.51 30.41
CA ILE A 163 23.06 1.53 29.96
C ILE A 163 24.09 1.38 31.08
N ALA A 164 24.01 0.30 31.84
CA ALA A 164 24.89 0.04 32.98
C ALA A 164 25.77 -1.21 32.74
N LYS A 165 27.07 -1.10 33.00
CA LYS A 165 28.01 -2.20 32.87
C LYS A 165 28.95 -2.27 34.07
N ASN A 166 29.09 -3.46 34.64
CA ASN A 166 29.97 -3.71 35.78
C ASN A 166 29.70 -2.78 36.98
N CYS A 167 28.43 -2.47 37.23
CA CYS A 167 28.00 -1.58 38.29
C CYS A 167 27.54 -2.34 39.54
N ALA A 168 27.52 -1.69 40.69
CA ALA A 168 26.92 -2.22 41.92
C ALA A 168 25.89 -1.25 42.48
N PHE A 169 24.67 -1.72 42.72
CA PHE A 169 23.56 -1.02 43.35
C PHE A 169 23.28 -1.66 44.71
N ARG A 170 23.61 -0.95 45.79
CA ARG A 170 23.58 -1.46 47.15
C ARG A 170 22.74 -0.59 48.07
N ASP A 171 21.85 -1.22 48.81
CA ASP A 171 21.08 -0.59 49.89
C ASP A 171 20.34 0.68 49.44
N ASN A 172 19.91 0.75 48.18
CA ASN A 172 19.14 1.88 47.66
C ASN A 172 17.66 1.68 48.02
N LYS A 173 16.97 2.80 48.29
CA LYS A 173 15.60 2.80 48.79
C LYS A 173 14.67 3.68 47.96
N ALA A 174 13.52 3.14 47.59
CA ALA A 174 12.41 3.89 47.02
C ALA A 174 11.17 3.76 47.92
N SER A 175 10.45 4.86 48.17
CA SER A 175 9.16 4.80 48.89
C SER A 175 8.03 4.24 48.01
N GLY A 176 8.11 4.44 46.71
CA GLY A 176 7.28 3.85 45.67
C GLY A 176 8.00 2.67 45.00
N ASN A 177 8.14 2.71 43.68
CA ASN A 177 8.58 1.56 42.89
C ASN A 177 10.09 1.59 42.54
N GLY A 178 10.71 0.41 42.38
CA GLY A 178 12.09 0.27 41.92
C GLY A 178 13.13 0.78 42.91
N GLY A 179 13.52 -0.05 43.89
CA GLY A 179 14.39 0.35 45.00
C GLY A 179 15.77 0.89 44.56
N ALA A 180 16.28 0.45 43.41
CA ALA A 180 17.48 1.00 42.79
C ALA A 180 17.17 1.70 41.46
N ILE A 181 16.45 1.03 40.56
CA ILE A 181 16.20 1.51 39.20
C ILE A 181 14.70 1.57 38.91
N LYS A 182 14.26 2.71 38.39
CA LYS A 182 12.94 2.86 37.78
C LYS A 182 13.05 3.23 36.31
N VAL A 183 12.30 2.50 35.49
CA VAL A 183 12.04 2.82 34.09
C VAL A 183 10.55 3.08 33.91
N ALA A 184 10.18 4.21 33.30
CA ALA A 184 8.79 4.56 32.98
C ALA A 184 8.65 5.08 31.54
N SER A 185 7.42 5.02 31.00
CA SER A 185 6.97 5.64 29.74
C SER A 185 7.94 5.40 28.58
N ASN A 186 7.80 4.29 27.87
CA ASN A 186 8.67 3.81 26.79
C ASN A 186 10.19 3.81 27.06
N GLY A 187 10.63 3.89 28.33
CA GLY A 187 12.03 3.88 28.71
C GLY A 187 12.67 2.48 28.62
N GLY A 188 14.00 2.39 28.78
CA GLY A 188 14.68 1.09 28.77
C GLY A 188 15.87 0.97 29.72
N ALA A 189 16.16 -0.24 30.20
CA ALA A 189 17.38 -0.51 30.96
C ALA A 189 18.16 -1.67 30.34
N TYR A 190 19.44 -1.43 30.04
CA TYR A 190 20.39 -2.42 29.53
C TYR A 190 21.52 -2.56 30.53
N VAL A 191 21.48 -3.62 31.33
CA VAL A 191 22.39 -3.81 32.46
C VAL A 191 23.16 -5.11 32.30
N SER A 192 24.49 -5.04 32.40
CA SER A 192 25.38 -6.19 32.24
C SER A 192 26.44 -6.29 33.34
N GLY A 193 26.75 -7.51 33.77
CA GLY A 193 27.84 -7.78 34.72
C GLY A 193 27.68 -7.06 36.07
N SER A 194 26.44 -6.73 36.46
CA SER A 194 26.17 -5.80 37.56
C SER A 194 25.48 -6.48 38.76
N GLN A 195 25.57 -5.87 39.94
CA GLN A 195 25.04 -6.43 41.19
C GLN A 195 23.98 -5.51 41.80
N PHE A 196 22.86 -6.09 42.25
CA PHE A 196 21.77 -5.45 42.97
C PHE A 196 21.59 -6.14 44.32
N VAL A 197 22.05 -5.50 45.39
CA VAL A 197 22.10 -6.09 46.73
C VAL A 197 21.37 -5.23 47.75
N GLY A 198 20.45 -5.80 48.51
CA GLY A 198 19.83 -5.10 49.65
C GLY A 198 18.91 -3.93 49.28
N ASN A 199 18.47 -3.82 48.02
CA ASN A 199 17.63 -2.70 47.60
C ASN A 199 16.18 -2.92 48.03
N THR A 200 15.50 -1.83 48.41
CA THR A 200 14.14 -1.90 48.98
C THR A 200 13.19 -0.93 48.29
N ALA A 201 12.00 -1.41 47.92
CA ALA A 201 10.90 -0.61 47.39
C ALA A 201 9.65 -0.76 48.25
N GLY A 202 8.98 0.36 48.55
CA GLY A 202 7.68 0.35 49.25
C GLY A 202 6.53 -0.15 48.37
N GLY A 203 6.67 -0.02 47.04
CA GLY A 203 5.73 -0.54 46.04
C GLY A 203 6.26 -1.78 45.32
N LEU A 204 6.31 -1.71 43.99
CA LEU A 204 6.66 -2.82 43.10
C LEU A 204 8.15 -2.83 42.75
N GLY A 205 8.74 -4.03 42.64
CA GLY A 205 10.11 -4.25 42.19
C GLY A 205 11.18 -3.83 43.20
N GLY A 206 11.63 -4.76 44.03
CA GLY A 206 12.52 -4.44 45.17
C GLY A 206 13.85 -3.81 44.77
N ALA A 207 14.40 -4.20 43.62
CA ALA A 207 15.55 -3.53 43.00
C ALA A 207 15.16 -2.74 41.75
N VAL A 208 14.36 -3.34 40.87
CA VAL A 208 14.08 -2.78 39.54
C VAL A 208 12.58 -2.82 39.27
N HIS A 209 12.04 -1.71 38.80
CA HIS A 209 10.69 -1.66 38.26
C HIS A 209 10.68 -1.05 36.86
N GLY A 210 10.06 -1.77 35.92
CA GLY A 210 9.80 -1.31 34.57
C GLY A 210 8.31 -1.12 34.33
N TYR A 211 7.93 0.00 33.73
CA TYR A 211 6.56 0.34 33.34
C TYR A 211 6.58 0.89 31.92
N GLU A 212 5.91 0.21 30.97
CA GLU A 212 5.84 0.59 29.54
C GLU A 212 7.24 0.82 28.95
N GLY A 213 7.97 -0.20 28.45
CA GLY A 213 9.39 -0.03 28.06
C GLY A 213 10.17 -1.30 27.69
N GLY A 214 11.45 -1.42 28.09
CA GLY A 214 12.18 -2.70 28.05
C GLY A 214 13.23 -2.89 29.15
N LEU A 215 13.35 -4.10 29.70
CA LEU A 215 14.30 -4.44 30.77
C LEU A 215 15.24 -5.60 30.35
N TYR A 216 16.51 -5.30 30.11
CA TYR A 216 17.51 -6.26 29.65
C TYR A 216 18.65 -6.41 30.66
N PHE A 217 18.78 -7.59 31.24
CA PHE A 217 19.77 -7.92 32.26
C PHE A 217 20.62 -9.12 31.84
N SER A 218 21.94 -8.99 31.92
CA SER A 218 22.86 -10.08 31.55
C SER A 218 23.98 -10.23 32.57
N GLN A 219 24.24 -11.47 33.01
CA GLN A 219 25.31 -11.77 33.99
C GLN A 219 25.19 -10.91 35.26
N CYS A 220 23.95 -10.69 35.71
CA CYS A 220 23.65 -9.85 36.86
C CYS A 220 23.37 -10.70 38.11
N LYS A 221 23.58 -10.11 39.28
CA LYS A 221 23.24 -10.74 40.56
C LYS A 221 22.25 -9.90 41.34
N PHE A 222 21.11 -10.47 41.68
CA PHE A 222 20.05 -9.89 42.51
C PHE A 222 19.99 -10.63 43.84
N GLN A 223 20.44 -9.98 44.91
CA GLN A 223 20.55 -10.59 46.22
C GLN A 223 19.84 -9.77 47.29
N SER A 224 18.97 -10.42 48.08
CA SER A 224 18.36 -9.82 49.26
C SER A 224 17.60 -8.52 48.99
N ASN A 225 16.97 -8.40 47.81
CA ASN A 225 16.12 -7.26 47.50
C ASN A 225 14.69 -7.49 48.01
N LYS A 226 13.98 -6.41 48.35
CA LYS A 226 12.66 -6.47 49.00
C LYS A 226 11.64 -5.52 48.37
N ALA A 227 10.45 -6.04 48.06
CA ALA A 227 9.29 -5.25 47.64
C ALA A 227 8.13 -5.41 48.63
N ASP A 228 7.64 -4.31 49.22
CA ASP A 228 6.57 -4.36 50.23
C ASP A 228 5.14 -4.25 49.64
N GLY A 229 5.00 -3.97 48.34
CA GLY A 229 3.72 -3.83 47.65
C GLY A 229 2.97 -5.16 47.45
N ALA A 230 1.63 -5.08 47.41
CA ALA A 230 0.71 -6.23 47.40
C ALA A 230 0.77 -7.09 46.11
N GLU A 231 1.33 -6.57 45.03
CA GLU A 231 1.42 -7.25 43.73
C GLU A 231 2.88 -7.35 43.24
N GLY A 232 3.87 -7.02 44.09
CA GLY A 232 5.25 -6.82 43.69
C GLY A 232 6.09 -8.10 43.49
N GLY A 233 7.18 -7.94 42.72
CA GLY A 233 8.30 -8.88 42.61
C GLY A 233 9.46 -8.49 43.52
N GLY A 234 10.00 -9.44 44.30
CA GLY A 234 11.00 -9.15 45.33
C GLY A 234 12.31 -8.54 44.81
N ALA A 235 12.71 -8.84 43.56
CA ALA A 235 13.84 -8.21 42.88
C ALA A 235 13.41 -7.34 41.70
N ILE A 236 12.68 -7.91 40.74
CA ILE A 236 12.28 -7.23 39.51
C ILE A 236 10.77 -7.30 39.35
N PHE A 237 10.16 -6.20 38.91
CA PHE A 237 8.77 -6.19 38.50
C PHE A 237 8.61 -5.64 37.08
N PHE A 238 7.90 -6.40 36.25
CA PHE A 238 7.56 -6.08 34.86
C PHE A 238 6.07 -5.68 34.78
N SER A 239 5.79 -4.42 34.47
CA SER A 239 4.44 -3.89 34.24
C SER A 239 4.33 -3.36 32.80
N TYR A 240 3.49 -4.00 31.98
CA TYR A 240 3.26 -3.64 30.57
C TYR A 240 4.56 -3.51 29.76
N ILE A 241 5.50 -4.44 29.99
CA ILE A 241 6.89 -4.31 29.55
C ILE A 241 7.51 -5.68 29.24
N GLY A 242 8.23 -5.78 28.12
CA GLY A 242 9.04 -6.96 27.77
C GLY A 242 10.49 -6.87 28.30
N GLY A 243 11.26 -7.94 28.15
CA GLY A 243 12.68 -7.89 28.48
C GLY A 243 13.36 -9.23 28.75
N ASP A 244 14.67 -9.27 28.53
CA ASP A 244 15.46 -10.50 28.66
C ASP A 244 16.34 -10.48 29.91
N VAL A 245 16.35 -11.60 30.62
CA VAL A 245 17.25 -11.85 31.74
C VAL A 245 18.08 -13.09 31.47
N TRP A 246 19.38 -12.90 31.28
CA TRP A 246 20.29 -13.95 30.86
C TRP A 246 21.44 -14.16 31.85
N LYS A 247 21.76 -15.43 32.14
CA LYS A 247 22.89 -15.85 33.00
C LYS A 247 22.95 -15.11 34.35
N SER A 248 21.80 -14.83 34.95
CA SER A 248 21.69 -14.01 36.15
C SER A 248 21.24 -14.82 37.36
N GLU A 249 21.60 -14.34 38.55
CA GLU A 249 21.36 -15.06 39.82
C GLU A 249 20.41 -14.26 40.71
N PHE A 250 19.36 -14.90 41.22
CA PHE A 250 18.35 -14.34 42.13
C PHE A 250 18.36 -15.10 43.45
N THR A 251 18.90 -14.48 44.51
CA THR A 251 19.06 -15.12 45.81
C THR A 251 18.45 -14.32 46.95
N GLY A 252 17.64 -14.98 47.79
CA GLY A 252 17.15 -14.36 49.03
C GLY A 252 16.24 -13.14 48.83
N ASN A 253 15.62 -12.96 47.66
CA ASN A 253 14.73 -11.83 47.39
C ASN A 253 13.34 -12.10 47.98
N SER A 254 12.65 -11.04 48.41
CA SER A 254 11.42 -11.19 49.19
C SER A 254 10.32 -10.21 48.76
N ALA A 255 9.12 -10.75 48.57
CA ALA A 255 7.89 -9.98 48.39
C ALA A 255 6.86 -10.45 49.42
N PRO A 256 6.94 -10.00 50.68
CA PRO A 256 6.11 -10.51 51.79
C PRO A 256 4.60 -10.33 51.58
N ASN A 257 4.21 -9.32 50.79
CA ASN A 257 2.82 -9.06 50.44
C ASN A 257 2.50 -9.40 48.97
N GLY A 258 3.50 -9.75 48.16
CA GLY A 258 3.40 -9.84 46.70
C GLY A 258 3.24 -11.26 46.14
N SER A 259 3.04 -11.33 44.83
CA SER A 259 2.73 -12.55 44.07
C SER A 259 3.95 -13.29 43.52
N GLY A 260 5.15 -12.69 43.51
CA GLY A 260 6.39 -13.32 43.02
C GLY A 260 7.62 -13.03 43.89
N GLY A 261 8.29 -14.08 44.39
CA GLY A 261 9.36 -13.92 45.39
C GLY A 261 10.63 -13.30 44.83
N ALA A 262 10.99 -13.60 43.58
CA ALA A 262 12.08 -12.93 42.86
C ALA A 262 11.55 -11.98 41.78
N VAL A 263 10.61 -12.44 40.96
CA VAL A 263 10.10 -11.70 39.81
C VAL A 263 8.58 -11.71 39.82
N GLY A 264 7.97 -10.54 39.59
CA GLY A 264 6.53 -10.39 39.35
C GLY A 264 6.25 -9.79 37.97
N ILE A 265 5.16 -10.24 37.35
CA ILE A 265 4.73 -9.86 35.99
C ILE A 265 3.21 -9.64 36.02
N ASP A 266 2.74 -8.48 35.53
CA ASP A 266 1.33 -8.06 35.59
C ASP A 266 0.55 -8.36 34.29
N ASP A 267 1.18 -8.20 33.12
CA ASP A 267 0.59 -8.53 31.81
C ASP A 267 1.68 -8.87 30.78
N PRO A 268 1.88 -10.16 30.42
CA PRO A 268 2.86 -10.56 29.43
C PRO A 268 2.41 -10.29 27.98
N SER A 269 1.16 -9.84 27.74
CA SER A 269 0.62 -9.68 26.38
C SER A 269 1.20 -8.48 25.59
N LEU A 270 2.01 -7.64 26.25
CA LEU A 270 2.65 -6.46 25.66
C LEU A 270 4.15 -6.64 25.38
N GLY A 271 4.76 -7.79 25.69
CA GLY A 271 6.14 -8.10 25.31
C GLY A 271 6.67 -9.44 25.85
N ASP A 272 7.51 -10.12 25.05
CA ASP A 272 8.21 -11.36 25.44
C ASP A 272 9.16 -11.10 26.62
N ILE A 273 9.15 -11.99 27.63
CA ILE A 273 10.06 -11.94 28.80
C ILE A 273 10.78 -13.28 28.94
N ASP A 274 12.08 -13.32 28.64
CA ASP A 274 12.87 -14.55 28.66
C ASP A 274 13.82 -14.63 29.86
N PHE A 275 13.79 -15.75 30.59
CA PHE A 275 14.75 -16.07 31.65
C PHE A 275 15.68 -17.22 31.24
N CYS A 276 16.80 -16.89 30.61
CA CYS A 276 17.72 -17.89 30.08
C CYS A 276 18.94 -18.09 30.98
N HIS A 277 19.23 -19.35 31.36
CA HIS A 277 20.37 -19.70 32.23
C HIS A 277 20.41 -18.95 33.57
N CYS A 278 19.24 -18.61 34.12
CA CYS A 278 19.15 -17.94 35.42
C CYS A 278 19.04 -18.93 36.58
N THR A 279 19.52 -18.54 37.76
CA THR A 279 19.42 -19.35 38.99
C THR A 279 18.56 -18.62 40.02
N PHE A 280 17.56 -19.30 40.59
CA PHE A 280 16.71 -18.78 41.65
C PHE A 280 16.90 -19.61 42.92
N LYS A 281 17.24 -18.98 44.05
CA LYS A 281 17.49 -19.70 45.30
C LYS A 281 17.02 -18.92 46.53
N GLY A 282 16.16 -19.54 47.33
CA GLY A 282 15.74 -19.01 48.63
C GLY A 282 14.96 -17.70 48.55
N ASN A 283 14.19 -17.49 47.48
CA ASN A 283 13.31 -16.33 47.34
C ASN A 283 11.95 -16.64 48.00
N THR A 284 11.25 -15.61 48.51
CA THR A 284 10.03 -15.80 49.31
C THR A 284 8.89 -14.87 48.87
N ALA A 285 7.68 -15.40 48.72
CA ALA A 285 6.46 -14.65 48.41
C ALA A 285 5.33 -14.97 49.40
N LYS A 286 4.23 -14.22 49.35
CA LYS A 286 3.04 -14.48 50.17
C LYS A 286 2.29 -15.76 49.75
N THR A 287 2.19 -16.01 48.45
CA THR A 287 1.50 -17.17 47.88
C THR A 287 2.40 -18.41 47.87
N PRO A 288 1.96 -19.54 48.47
CA PRO A 288 2.68 -20.81 48.37
C PRO A 288 2.79 -21.26 46.91
N GLY A 289 3.99 -21.67 46.47
CA GLY A 289 4.26 -22.11 45.08
C GLY A 289 4.66 -21.00 44.10
N SER A 290 4.57 -19.72 44.47
CA SER A 290 5.04 -18.58 43.66
C SER A 290 6.37 -17.97 44.15
N GLU A 291 7.17 -18.80 44.82
CA GLU A 291 8.43 -18.42 45.48
C GLU A 291 9.47 -17.86 44.50
N ASN A 292 9.42 -18.25 43.22
CA ASN A 292 10.39 -17.85 42.19
C ASN A 292 9.76 -16.96 41.10
N VAL A 293 8.84 -17.52 40.30
CA VAL A 293 8.15 -16.86 39.17
C VAL A 293 6.70 -17.38 39.10
N ASN A 294 5.71 -16.54 38.77
CA ASN A 294 4.29 -16.93 38.65
C ASN A 294 3.79 -16.80 37.20
N ILE A 295 3.32 -17.91 36.57
CA ILE A 295 2.72 -18.01 35.23
C ILE A 295 1.62 -19.14 35.26
N VAL A 296 0.46 -18.98 34.59
CA VAL A 296 -0.78 -19.82 34.64
C VAL A 296 -0.64 -21.23 33.95
N PRO A 297 -1.53 -22.25 34.12
CA PRO A 297 -1.27 -23.63 34.60
C PRO A 297 -0.90 -24.74 33.54
N SER A 298 -0.30 -25.84 34.02
CA SER A 298 0.53 -26.83 33.29
C SER A 298 -0.14 -27.90 32.42
N ASP A 299 -1.40 -28.28 32.62
CA ASP A 299 -2.00 -29.42 31.87
C ASP A 299 -2.40 -29.07 30.42
N PHE A 300 -2.38 -27.78 30.08
CA PHE A 300 -2.63 -27.27 28.73
C PHE A 300 -1.43 -27.45 27.79
N LEU A 301 -0.19 -27.38 28.32
CA LEU A 301 1.05 -27.36 27.54
C LEU A 301 1.40 -28.72 26.93
N ALA A 302 1.16 -29.82 27.64
CA ALA A 302 1.53 -31.16 27.17
C ALA A 302 0.79 -31.60 25.89
N ASN A 303 -0.41 -31.08 25.62
CA ASN A 303 -1.18 -31.39 24.41
C ASN A 303 -0.82 -30.47 23.23
N VAL A 304 -0.51 -29.20 23.51
CA VAL A 304 -0.08 -28.22 22.49
C VAL A 304 1.33 -28.52 21.98
N ASP A 305 2.25 -28.95 22.85
CA ASP A 305 3.64 -29.31 22.47
C ASP A 305 3.69 -30.41 21.40
N ASN A 306 2.69 -31.29 21.35
CA ASN A 306 2.58 -32.36 20.36
C ASN A 306 1.83 -31.96 19.07
N GLY A 307 1.43 -30.69 18.94
CA GLY A 307 0.70 -30.18 17.77
C GLY A 307 -0.75 -30.66 17.67
N VAL A 308 -1.36 -31.09 18.79
CA VAL A 308 -2.73 -31.60 18.87
C VAL A 308 -3.60 -30.61 19.65
N CYS A 309 -4.75 -30.23 19.09
CA CYS A 309 -5.71 -29.37 19.79
C CYS A 309 -6.50 -30.23 20.78
N PRO A 310 -6.48 -29.96 22.10
CA PRO A 310 -7.23 -30.74 23.08
C PRO A 310 -8.75 -30.52 22.94
N ASP A 311 -9.53 -31.60 23.09
CA ASP A 311 -10.98 -31.61 22.81
C ASP A 311 -11.83 -30.90 23.89
N ASP A 312 -11.33 -30.72 25.12
CA ASP A 312 -12.09 -30.22 26.29
C ASP A 312 -11.48 -28.96 26.99
N ALA A 313 -10.62 -28.19 26.32
CA ALA A 313 -10.02 -26.98 26.92
C ALA A 313 -10.93 -25.72 26.80
N SER A 314 -11.00 -24.87 27.83
CA SER A 314 -11.68 -23.57 27.76
C SER A 314 -10.87 -22.56 26.93
N LEU A 315 -10.93 -22.67 25.60
CA LEU A 315 -10.18 -21.84 24.65
C LEU A 315 -10.68 -20.38 24.56
N GLY A 316 -11.68 -20.02 25.36
CA GLY A 316 -12.34 -18.72 25.34
C GLY A 316 -13.74 -18.79 25.94
N GLU A 317 -14.40 -17.64 25.99
CA GLU A 317 -15.76 -17.49 26.53
C GLU A 317 -16.71 -16.92 25.48
N VAL A 318 -17.99 -17.33 25.53
CA VAL A 318 -19.02 -16.74 24.66
C VAL A 318 -19.61 -15.54 25.37
N VAL A 319 -19.25 -14.34 24.92
CA VAL A 319 -19.79 -13.07 25.42
C VAL A 319 -21.00 -12.67 24.57
N GLU A 320 -22.13 -12.39 25.22
CA GLU A 320 -23.31 -11.82 24.57
C GLU A 320 -23.27 -10.29 24.64
N GLY A 321 -23.23 -9.67 23.46
CA GLY A 321 -23.30 -8.22 23.32
C GLY A 321 -24.41 -7.77 22.38
N PRO A 322 -24.52 -6.46 22.13
CA PRO A 322 -25.54 -5.86 21.24
C PRO A 322 -25.52 -6.41 19.81
N ASP A 323 -24.38 -6.94 19.37
CA ASP A 323 -24.14 -7.49 18.03
C ASP A 323 -24.29 -9.03 17.96
N GLY A 324 -24.71 -9.68 19.05
CA GLY A 324 -24.90 -11.13 19.15
C GLY A 324 -23.88 -11.84 20.05
N LYS A 325 -23.86 -13.18 19.97
CA LYS A 325 -22.89 -14.04 20.69
C LYS A 325 -21.54 -14.03 19.96
N ARG A 326 -20.45 -13.64 20.64
CA ARG A 326 -19.07 -13.74 20.12
C ARG A 326 -18.21 -14.59 21.05
N PHE A 327 -17.36 -15.43 20.47
CA PHE A 327 -16.38 -16.22 21.23
C PHE A 327 -15.10 -15.41 21.39
N VAL A 328 -14.81 -14.97 22.61
CA VAL A 328 -13.61 -14.25 22.98
C VAL A 328 -12.55 -15.28 23.33
N VAL A 329 -11.56 -15.42 22.46
CA VAL A 329 -10.46 -16.39 22.64
C VAL A 329 -9.62 -15.98 23.85
N ASN A 330 -9.24 -16.95 24.67
CA ASN A 330 -8.38 -16.72 25.81
C ASN A 330 -6.99 -16.25 25.34
N GLY A 331 -6.56 -15.07 25.79
CA GLY A 331 -5.27 -14.48 25.40
C GLY A 331 -4.07 -15.33 25.76
N GLN A 332 -4.11 -16.06 26.88
CA GLN A 332 -3.03 -16.94 27.34
C GLN A 332 -2.88 -18.18 26.44
N VAL A 333 -4.02 -18.74 26.02
CA VAL A 333 -4.07 -19.85 25.05
C VAL A 333 -3.50 -19.42 23.68
N ASN A 334 -3.80 -18.19 23.26
CA ASN A 334 -3.29 -17.66 22.00
C ASN A 334 -1.78 -17.43 22.04
N ALA A 335 -1.25 -16.93 23.17
CA ALA A 335 0.18 -16.71 23.37
C ALA A 335 0.99 -18.02 23.34
N VAL A 336 0.53 -19.08 24.01
CA VAL A 336 1.16 -20.42 23.96
C VAL A 336 1.20 -20.97 22.54
N LYS A 337 0.11 -20.78 21.79
CA LYS A 337 0.02 -21.17 20.37
C LYS A 337 0.98 -20.37 19.49
N ASP A 338 1.13 -19.06 19.70
CA ASP A 338 2.04 -18.21 18.93
C ASP A 338 3.52 -18.53 19.25
N ALA A 339 3.86 -18.83 20.51
CA ALA A 339 5.20 -19.27 20.92
C ALA A 339 5.58 -20.61 20.27
N TRP A 340 4.71 -21.62 20.35
CA TRP A 340 4.98 -22.91 19.71
C TRP A 340 5.22 -22.78 18.20
N LEU A 341 4.46 -21.91 17.51
CA LEU A 341 4.66 -21.65 16.08
C LEU A 341 5.99 -20.95 15.79
N LYS A 342 6.47 -20.06 16.66
CA LYS A 342 7.77 -19.38 16.55
C LYS A 342 8.92 -20.37 16.66
N ASP A 343 8.83 -21.30 17.61
CA ASP A 343 9.88 -22.30 17.89
C ASP A 343 9.96 -23.39 16.81
N HIS A 344 8.85 -23.64 16.12
CA HIS A 344 8.71 -24.74 15.18
C HIS A 344 8.65 -24.31 13.70
N THR A 345 8.50 -23.01 13.38
CA THR A 345 8.30 -22.54 11.99
C THR A 345 9.47 -21.73 11.43
N VAL A 346 9.99 -22.15 10.28
CA VAL A 346 11.08 -21.48 9.55
C VAL A 346 10.60 -20.93 8.22
N ILE A 347 10.92 -19.67 7.94
CA ILE A 347 10.71 -19.02 6.65
C ILE A 347 11.90 -19.29 5.72
N VAL A 348 11.67 -20.08 4.68
CA VAL A 348 12.62 -20.37 3.61
C VAL A 348 12.40 -19.40 2.45
N THR A 349 13.41 -18.59 2.13
CA THR A 349 13.38 -17.61 1.04
C THR A 349 14.39 -17.97 -0.05
N PHE A 350 13.90 -18.27 -1.25
CA PHE A 350 14.73 -18.56 -2.43
C PHE A 350 15.17 -17.25 -3.09
N GLN A 351 16.46 -17.12 -3.41
CA GLN A 351 17.10 -15.91 -3.93
C GLN A 351 17.83 -16.18 -5.27
N GLY A 352 18.10 -15.12 -6.04
CA GLY A 352 18.78 -15.23 -7.35
C GLY A 352 18.00 -16.10 -8.34
N GLU A 353 18.68 -16.96 -9.08
CA GLU A 353 18.05 -17.90 -10.04
C GLU A 353 17.12 -18.91 -9.35
N ALA A 354 17.25 -19.12 -8.02
CA ALA A 354 16.39 -20.02 -7.25
C ALA A 354 14.94 -19.51 -7.14
N ILE A 355 14.72 -18.22 -7.40
CA ILE A 355 13.39 -17.61 -7.47
C ILE A 355 12.57 -18.24 -8.60
N ASN A 356 13.22 -18.62 -9.70
CA ASN A 356 12.57 -19.14 -10.91
C ASN A 356 12.24 -20.64 -10.84
N LEU A 357 12.70 -21.36 -9.80
CA LEU A 357 12.38 -22.77 -9.59
C LEU A 357 10.88 -22.98 -9.34
N SER A 358 10.33 -24.08 -9.88
CA SER A 358 8.92 -24.44 -9.74
C SER A 358 8.57 -24.77 -8.27
N ARG A 359 7.30 -24.62 -7.87
CA ARG A 359 6.86 -24.93 -6.49
C ARG A 359 7.15 -26.37 -6.11
N GLN A 360 6.95 -27.31 -7.04
CA GLN A 360 7.25 -28.72 -6.83
C GLN A 360 8.75 -28.94 -6.57
N VAL A 361 9.62 -28.33 -7.37
CA VAL A 361 11.08 -28.43 -7.18
C VAL A 361 11.54 -27.78 -5.87
N LYS A 362 10.95 -26.65 -5.46
CA LYS A 362 11.24 -26.01 -4.17
C LYS A 362 10.81 -26.88 -2.98
N GLU A 363 9.63 -27.49 -3.08
CA GLU A 363 9.13 -28.42 -2.07
C GLU A 363 9.97 -29.71 -2.04
N ASP A 364 10.31 -30.27 -3.19
CA ASP A 364 11.16 -31.45 -3.32
C ASP A 364 12.60 -31.15 -2.85
N LEU A 365 13.12 -29.93 -3.01
CA LEU A 365 14.40 -29.50 -2.41
C LEU A 365 14.31 -29.46 -0.88
N ILE A 366 13.24 -28.89 -0.32
CA ILE A 366 13.01 -28.88 1.14
C ILE A 366 12.83 -30.30 1.68
N ARG A 367 12.10 -31.16 0.95
CA ARG A 367 11.85 -32.57 1.30
C ARG A 367 13.08 -33.45 1.13
N ALA A 368 13.89 -33.25 0.09
CA ALA A 368 15.15 -33.97 -0.13
C ALA A 368 16.18 -33.65 0.97
N TYR A 369 16.17 -32.42 1.48
CA TYR A 369 16.92 -32.06 2.68
C TYR A 369 16.39 -32.79 3.92
N GLY A 370 15.06 -32.82 4.11
CA GLY A 370 14.40 -33.63 5.13
C GLY A 370 14.82 -35.10 5.10
N ASP A 371 14.77 -35.73 3.92
CA ASP A 371 15.10 -37.13 3.71
C ASP A 371 16.61 -37.42 3.86
N GLY A 372 17.47 -36.46 3.51
CA GLY A 372 18.91 -36.53 3.76
C GLY A 372 19.29 -36.51 5.24
N TRP A 373 18.48 -35.88 6.10
CA TRP A 373 18.70 -35.87 7.56
C TRP A 373 18.34 -37.22 8.21
N PHE A 374 17.27 -37.86 7.73
CA PHE A 374 16.87 -39.21 8.14
C PHE A 374 17.87 -40.28 7.68
N ALA A 375 18.39 -40.16 6.45
CA ALA A 375 19.37 -41.09 5.91
C ALA A 375 20.75 -41.01 6.61
N LYS A 376 21.16 -39.82 7.09
CA LYS A 376 22.44 -39.61 7.79
C LYS A 376 22.38 -39.79 9.32
N ARG A 377 21.21 -40.18 9.89
CA ARG A 377 20.96 -40.30 11.35
C ARG A 377 21.40 -39.06 12.16
N ILE A 378 21.16 -37.86 11.61
CA ILE A 378 21.54 -36.60 12.28
C ILE A 378 20.65 -36.32 13.51
N PHE A 379 19.42 -36.86 13.51
CA PHE A 379 18.45 -36.75 14.61
C PHE A 379 17.96 -38.16 15.03
N GLY A 380 17.41 -38.29 16.26
CA GLY A 380 17.00 -39.58 16.85
C GLY A 380 15.93 -40.36 16.06
N LEU A 381 15.78 -41.66 16.34
CA LEU A 381 14.88 -42.60 15.63
C LEU A 381 13.38 -42.23 15.68
N ASP A 382 12.98 -41.29 16.56
CA ASP A 382 11.59 -40.86 16.77
C ASP A 382 11.21 -39.57 16.02
N ALA A 383 12.10 -39.03 15.17
CA ALA A 383 11.80 -37.83 14.40
C ALA A 383 10.83 -38.11 13.24
N GLU A 384 9.78 -37.31 13.11
CA GLU A 384 8.80 -37.38 12.02
C GLU A 384 8.88 -36.15 11.08
N ARG A 385 8.31 -36.25 9.88
CA ARG A 385 8.37 -35.19 8.85
C ARG A 385 7.55 -33.94 9.26
N GLY A 386 8.14 -32.75 9.10
CA GLY A 386 7.47 -31.45 9.23
C GLY A 386 6.51 -31.12 8.09
N ARG A 387 5.73 -30.02 8.23
CA ARG A 387 4.74 -29.55 7.26
C ARG A 387 5.25 -28.34 6.48
N VAL A 388 4.97 -28.28 5.16
CA VAL A 388 5.38 -27.17 4.27
C VAL A 388 4.15 -26.37 3.85
N LYS A 389 4.25 -25.03 3.87
CA LYS A 389 3.22 -24.09 3.44
C LYS A 389 3.84 -22.94 2.63
N PHE A 390 3.27 -22.54 1.50
CA PHE A 390 3.83 -21.50 0.62
C PHE A 390 3.19 -20.13 0.88
N GLU A 391 3.94 -19.19 1.47
CA GLU A 391 3.47 -17.82 1.70
C GLU A 391 3.62 -16.91 0.46
N GLY A 392 4.49 -17.27 -0.49
CA GLY A 392 4.76 -16.47 -1.69
C GLY A 392 5.39 -17.25 -2.85
N ALA A 393 5.81 -16.56 -3.91
CA ALA A 393 6.49 -17.20 -5.06
C ALA A 393 7.93 -17.65 -4.72
N ASN A 394 8.54 -16.95 -3.76
CA ASN A 394 9.91 -17.15 -3.29
C ASN A 394 10.00 -17.40 -1.78
N VAL A 395 8.88 -17.43 -1.05
CA VAL A 395 8.83 -17.54 0.42
C VAL A 395 7.97 -18.74 0.84
N VAL A 396 8.51 -19.60 1.70
CA VAL A 396 7.89 -20.85 2.17
C VAL A 396 8.01 -20.94 3.69
N SER A 397 6.92 -21.26 4.38
CA SER A 397 6.90 -21.60 5.81
C SER A 397 7.06 -23.11 5.99
N TYR A 398 8.10 -23.54 6.69
CA TYR A 398 8.34 -24.92 7.07
C TYR A 398 8.12 -25.08 8.57
N VAL A 399 7.06 -25.82 8.95
CA VAL A 399 6.75 -26.15 10.35
C VAL A 399 7.38 -27.49 10.70
N ALA A 400 8.52 -27.45 11.37
CA ALA A 400 9.19 -28.63 11.90
C ALA A 400 8.37 -29.22 13.05
N ARG A 401 8.38 -30.56 13.18
CA ARG A 401 7.75 -31.24 14.33
C ARG A 401 8.66 -31.29 15.56
N SER A 402 9.94 -30.96 15.39
CA SER A 402 10.92 -30.83 16.45
C SER A 402 11.62 -29.48 16.32
N GLU A 403 11.67 -28.74 17.43
CA GLU A 403 12.41 -27.48 17.60
C GLU A 403 13.88 -27.59 17.14
N GLN A 404 14.51 -28.76 17.33
CA GLN A 404 15.91 -28.99 16.93
C GLN A 404 16.12 -28.84 15.42
N ILE A 405 15.13 -29.24 14.62
CA ILE A 405 15.18 -29.14 13.14
C ILE A 405 14.99 -27.68 12.71
N ALA A 406 14.05 -26.95 13.36
CA ALA A 406 13.82 -25.53 13.08
C ALA A 406 15.06 -24.68 13.42
N THR A 407 15.64 -24.92 14.60
CA THR A 407 16.85 -24.22 15.07
C THR A 407 18.03 -24.49 14.14
N TRP A 408 18.22 -25.73 13.71
CA TRP A 408 19.31 -26.09 12.80
C TRP A 408 19.20 -25.36 11.45
N LEU A 409 17.99 -25.27 10.87
CA LEU A 409 17.76 -24.56 9.62
C LEU A 409 18.05 -23.06 9.73
N LEU A 410 17.64 -22.44 10.84
CA LEU A 410 17.91 -21.01 11.09
C LEU A 410 19.41 -20.72 11.26
N GLN A 411 20.18 -21.66 11.81
CA GLN A 411 21.64 -21.54 11.93
C GLN A 411 22.35 -21.57 10.57
N GLN A 412 21.78 -22.23 9.57
CA GLN A 412 22.38 -22.25 8.23
C GLN A 412 22.38 -20.86 7.59
N LYS A 413 21.42 -19.99 7.94
CA LYS A 413 21.19 -18.61 7.43
C LYS A 413 21.01 -18.50 5.93
N GLU A 414 21.99 -18.95 5.16
CA GLU A 414 22.02 -18.99 3.72
C GLU A 414 22.74 -20.26 3.26
N LEU A 415 22.12 -20.96 2.32
CA LEU A 415 22.58 -22.21 1.75
C LEU A 415 22.74 -22.03 0.25
N ARG A 416 23.88 -22.46 -0.28
CA ARG A 416 24.20 -22.42 -1.70
C ARG A 416 24.18 -23.83 -2.28
N ILE A 417 23.22 -24.09 -3.16
CA ILE A 417 22.99 -25.40 -3.76
C ILE A 417 23.52 -25.36 -5.19
N LYS A 418 24.48 -26.22 -5.53
CA LYS A 418 24.97 -26.42 -6.90
C LYS A 418 24.24 -27.60 -7.53
N LEU A 419 23.50 -27.34 -8.61
CA LEU A 419 22.77 -28.38 -9.35
C LEU A 419 23.45 -28.71 -10.70
N GLN A 420 24.24 -27.79 -11.27
CA GLN A 420 25.06 -27.96 -12.48
C GLN A 420 26.39 -27.21 -12.32
N GLU A 421 27.41 -27.52 -13.13
CA GLU A 421 28.79 -27.00 -12.97
C GLU A 421 28.93 -25.46 -13.00
N SER A 422 27.92 -24.72 -13.48
CA SER A 422 27.95 -23.25 -13.60
C SER A 422 26.90 -22.47 -12.80
N GLU A 423 25.95 -23.10 -12.09
CA GLU A 423 24.87 -22.39 -11.39
C GLU A 423 24.76 -22.68 -9.89
N GLU A 424 24.80 -21.62 -9.08
CA GLU A 424 24.60 -21.63 -7.63
C GLU A 424 23.23 -21.06 -7.25
N TYR A 425 22.42 -21.86 -6.56
CA TYR A 425 21.10 -21.49 -6.06
C TYR A 425 21.16 -21.11 -4.59
N ILE A 426 20.74 -19.88 -4.27
CA ILE A 426 20.81 -19.34 -2.91
C ILE A 426 19.46 -19.49 -2.22
N VAL A 427 19.45 -20.10 -1.04
CA VAL A 427 18.27 -20.26 -0.18
C VAL A 427 18.60 -19.70 1.19
N SER A 428 17.78 -18.79 1.69
CA SER A 428 17.95 -18.19 3.01
C SER A 428 16.87 -18.64 3.98
N PHE A 429 17.23 -18.82 5.24
CA PHE A 429 16.34 -19.27 6.30
C PHE A 429 16.18 -18.13 7.31
N LYS A 430 14.93 -17.76 7.58
CA LYS A 430 14.54 -16.67 8.48
C LYS A 430 13.53 -17.17 9.49
N PRO A 431 13.49 -16.60 10.70
CA PRO A 431 12.45 -16.96 11.68
C PRO A 431 11.07 -16.51 11.20
N TRP A 432 10.04 -17.26 11.58
CA TRP A 432 8.66 -16.83 11.43
C TRP A 432 8.32 -15.80 12.52
N LEU A 433 7.61 -14.73 12.15
CA LEU A 433 7.27 -13.63 13.07
C LEU A 433 5.75 -13.39 13.12
N PRO A 434 5.20 -13.07 14.31
CA PRO A 434 3.84 -12.55 14.47
C PRO A 434 3.62 -11.23 13.71
N LEU A 435 2.35 -10.95 13.38
CA LEU A 435 1.98 -9.80 12.55
C LEU A 435 2.34 -8.43 13.17
N GLN A 436 2.39 -8.36 14.51
CA GLN A 436 2.70 -7.16 15.27
C GLN A 436 4.20 -6.85 15.24
N GLU A 437 5.04 -7.85 15.53
CA GLU A 437 6.51 -7.75 15.44
C GLU A 437 6.98 -7.37 14.03
N LEU A 438 6.31 -7.92 13.00
CA LEU A 438 6.63 -7.61 11.60
C LEU A 438 6.36 -6.13 11.23
N ARG A 439 5.47 -5.44 11.94
CA ARG A 439 5.21 -4.00 11.77
C ARG A 439 6.25 -3.14 12.48
N GLU A 440 6.72 -3.55 13.65
CA GLU A 440 7.69 -2.83 14.46
C GLU A 440 9.09 -2.84 13.85
N VAL A 441 9.52 -3.98 13.30
CA VAL A 441 10.79 -4.08 12.56
C VAL A 441 10.85 -3.06 11.40
N ARG A 442 9.71 -2.85 10.73
CA ARG A 442 9.61 -1.87 9.62
C ARG A 442 9.64 -0.41 10.09
N LEU A 443 9.18 -0.13 11.32
CA LEU A 443 9.19 1.22 11.92
C LEU A 443 10.58 1.61 12.42
N GLN A 444 11.31 0.69 13.06
CA GLN A 444 12.66 0.95 13.57
C GLN A 444 13.70 1.20 12.46
N GLU A 445 13.55 0.52 11.32
CA GLU A 445 14.38 0.79 10.13
C GLU A 445 14.18 2.21 9.58
N ALA A 446 13.00 2.80 9.78
CA ALA A 446 12.67 4.16 9.35
C ALA A 446 13.19 5.26 10.30
N GLU A 447 13.37 4.97 11.59
CA GLU A 447 13.84 5.93 12.61
C GLU A 447 15.36 6.14 12.62
N MET A 448 16.15 5.10 12.33
CA MET A 448 17.63 5.19 12.40
C MET A 448 18.28 5.83 11.18
N LYS A 449 17.53 5.99 10.09
CA LYS A 449 18.01 6.58 8.84
C LYS A 449 17.07 7.71 8.48
N PHE A 450 17.29 8.89 9.07
CA PHE A 450 16.54 10.08 8.67
C PHE A 450 17.01 10.51 7.29
N TRP A 451 16.06 10.54 6.37
CA TRP A 451 16.30 11.02 5.03
C TRP A 451 15.19 12.00 4.71
N ILE A 452 15.57 13.02 3.94
CA ILE A 452 14.60 13.85 3.26
C ILE A 452 14.64 13.49 1.79
N MET A 453 13.49 13.62 1.15
CA MET A 453 13.34 13.32 -0.24
C MET A 453 12.84 14.57 -0.93
N ALA A 454 13.75 15.24 -1.64
CA ALA A 454 13.42 16.38 -2.44
C ALA A 454 12.67 15.91 -3.70
N LEU A 455 11.41 16.31 -3.79
CA LEU A 455 10.49 15.90 -4.84
C LEU A 455 10.53 16.91 -5.99
N ARG A 456 10.63 16.39 -7.22
CA ARG A 456 10.52 17.20 -8.46
C ARG A 456 11.51 18.38 -8.52
N VAL A 457 12.75 18.17 -8.05
CA VAL A 457 13.80 19.20 -8.07
C VAL A 457 14.08 19.65 -9.52
N PRO A 458 13.89 20.94 -9.87
CA PRO A 458 14.28 21.47 -11.18
C PRO A 458 15.79 21.31 -11.42
N LEU A 459 16.19 21.08 -12.69
CA LEU A 459 17.60 20.89 -13.06
C LEU A 459 18.48 22.07 -12.62
N ASP A 460 18.01 23.30 -12.82
CA ASP A 460 18.75 24.52 -12.45
C ASP A 460 18.91 24.67 -10.93
N ALA A 461 17.91 24.23 -10.16
CA ALA A 461 17.94 24.23 -8.69
C ALA A 461 18.76 23.07 -8.10
N TYR A 462 18.96 21.97 -8.83
CA TYR A 462 19.69 20.79 -8.35
C TYR A 462 21.15 21.11 -7.99
N TYR A 463 21.82 21.96 -8.76
CA TYR A 463 23.20 22.38 -8.49
C TYR A 463 23.35 23.14 -7.16
N TYR A 464 22.28 23.82 -6.74
CA TYR A 464 22.24 24.56 -5.48
C TYR A 464 21.56 23.78 -4.36
N LEU A 465 20.88 22.66 -4.65
CA LEU A 465 20.06 21.90 -3.70
C LEU A 465 20.84 21.49 -2.46
N ARG A 466 22.04 20.92 -2.61
CA ARG A 466 22.84 20.50 -1.46
C ARG A 466 23.19 21.68 -0.56
N SER A 467 23.63 22.80 -1.14
CA SER A 467 24.01 24.01 -0.40
C SER A 467 22.80 24.73 0.20
N ALA A 468 21.66 24.72 -0.49
CA ALA A 468 20.41 25.31 -0.02
C ALA A 468 19.80 24.49 1.13
N VAL A 469 19.76 23.16 1.00
CA VAL A 469 19.38 22.26 2.10
C VAL A 469 20.35 22.43 3.27
N GLN A 470 21.65 22.53 3.01
CA GLN A 470 22.65 22.75 4.05
C GLN A 470 22.51 24.10 4.76
N GLY A 471 22.17 25.16 4.02
CA GLY A 471 21.98 26.51 4.57
C GLY A 471 20.64 26.73 5.27
N ILE A 472 19.58 26.05 4.82
CA ILE A 472 18.20 26.27 5.32
C ILE A 472 17.79 25.20 6.34
N PHE A 473 18.08 23.92 6.06
CA PHE A 473 17.67 22.81 6.93
C PHE A 473 18.82 22.28 7.80
N GLY A 474 20.06 22.34 7.32
CA GLY A 474 21.28 21.95 8.04
C GLY A 474 22.07 20.85 7.33
N ASP A 475 23.14 20.36 7.97
CA ASP A 475 24.16 19.53 7.33
C ASP A 475 23.61 18.31 6.57
N VAL A 476 24.15 18.04 5.39
CA VAL A 476 23.78 16.90 4.53
C VAL A 476 24.83 15.80 4.69
N LEU A 477 24.45 14.63 5.22
CA LEU A 477 25.37 13.50 5.42
C LEU A 477 25.75 12.84 4.10
N HIS A 478 24.74 12.46 3.31
CA HIS A 478 24.94 11.83 2.03
C HIS A 478 23.80 12.16 1.08
N MET A 479 24.09 12.82 -0.02
CA MET A 479 23.14 12.99 -1.10
C MET A 479 23.27 11.78 -2.04
N HIS A 480 22.26 10.92 -2.04
CA HIS A 480 22.24 9.77 -2.94
C HIS A 480 22.14 10.27 -4.38
N PRO A 481 22.82 9.60 -5.32
CA PRO A 481 22.59 9.87 -6.73
C PRO A 481 21.08 9.73 -6.97
N PRO A 482 20.45 10.70 -7.64
CA PRO A 482 19.02 10.62 -7.96
C PRO A 482 18.76 9.27 -8.60
N GLU A 483 17.81 8.51 -8.06
CA GLU A 483 17.48 7.19 -8.60
C GLU A 483 17.17 7.36 -10.07
N PHE A 484 18.04 6.78 -10.89
CA PHE A 484 17.90 6.84 -12.33
C PHE A 484 16.81 5.87 -12.73
N ASP A 485 15.58 6.33 -12.68
CA ASP A 485 14.50 5.66 -13.37
C ASP A 485 14.77 5.79 -14.88
N SER A 486 15.32 4.73 -15.45
CA SER A 486 15.54 4.59 -16.89
C SER A 486 14.30 4.82 -17.76
N THR A 487 13.11 4.99 -17.16
CA THR A 487 11.83 5.24 -17.84
C THR A 487 11.27 6.65 -17.61
N ARG A 488 11.92 7.51 -16.80
CA ARG A 488 11.47 8.88 -16.51
C ARG A 488 12.65 9.84 -16.28
N PRO A 489 12.94 10.76 -17.21
CA PRO A 489 14.13 11.62 -17.13
C PRO A 489 13.90 12.96 -16.43
N LYS A 490 12.97 13.03 -15.46
CA LYS A 490 12.97 14.14 -14.49
C LYS A 490 13.75 13.65 -13.27
N LEU A 491 14.52 14.51 -12.61
CA LEU A 491 15.25 14.15 -11.38
C LEU A 491 14.23 13.66 -10.33
N MET A 492 14.16 12.34 -10.18
CA MET A 492 12.92 11.65 -9.85
C MET A 492 12.64 11.53 -8.37
N LYS A 493 13.62 11.85 -7.53
CA LYS A 493 13.59 12.05 -6.09
C LYS A 493 15.05 12.10 -5.69
N VAL A 494 15.50 13.19 -5.09
CA VAL A 494 16.85 13.22 -4.52
C VAL A 494 16.70 12.86 -3.07
N LYS A 495 17.16 11.66 -2.71
CA LYS A 495 17.22 11.25 -1.32
C LYS A 495 18.48 11.85 -0.72
N LEU A 496 18.32 12.70 0.28
CA LEU A 496 19.41 13.21 1.08
C LEU A 496 19.29 12.54 2.44
N ASP A 497 20.29 11.76 2.81
CA ASP A 497 20.45 11.31 4.18
C ASP A 497 20.87 12.53 5.00
N MET A 498 20.06 12.82 5.99
CA MET A 498 20.20 13.98 6.84
C MET A 498 20.48 13.49 8.26
N PRO A 499 21.23 14.26 9.06
CA PRO A 499 21.28 14.03 10.50
C PRO A 499 19.85 14.03 11.05
N PRO A 500 19.45 13.07 11.88
CA PRO A 500 18.12 13.07 12.51
C PRO A 500 17.80 14.38 13.27
N GLU A 501 18.85 15.13 13.64
CA GLU A 501 18.83 16.40 14.36
C GLU A 501 18.28 17.59 13.55
N VAL A 502 18.29 17.53 12.22
CA VAL A 502 17.71 18.60 11.39
C VAL A 502 16.21 18.42 11.14
N ARG A 503 15.61 17.31 11.60
CA ARG A 503 14.22 16.90 11.36
C ARG A 503 13.20 18.01 11.62
N ASP A 504 13.35 18.75 12.71
CA ASP A 504 12.38 19.79 13.12
C ASP A 504 12.57 21.12 12.36
N LYS A 505 13.67 21.25 11.61
CA LYS A 505 13.97 22.40 10.75
C LYS A 505 13.59 22.15 9.29
N VAL A 506 13.24 20.91 8.94
CA VAL A 506 12.85 20.55 7.57
C VAL A 506 11.41 20.98 7.35
N GLU A 507 11.23 22.05 6.58
CA GLU A 507 9.91 22.45 6.10
C GLU A 507 9.51 21.66 4.84
N ASP A 508 8.21 21.52 4.61
CA ASP A 508 7.65 20.82 3.46
C ASP A 508 8.03 21.47 2.10
N MET A 509 8.54 22.71 2.14
CA MET A 509 8.90 23.50 0.97
C MET A 509 10.23 24.24 1.16
N LEU A 510 11.19 23.94 0.30
CA LEU A 510 12.47 24.65 0.17
C LEU A 510 12.38 25.67 -0.97
N VAL A 511 12.72 26.94 -0.70
CA VAL A 511 12.75 27.99 -1.72
C VAL A 511 14.19 28.43 -1.96
N ILE A 512 14.61 28.43 -3.23
CA ILE A 512 15.96 28.81 -3.67
C ILE A 512 15.81 29.99 -4.64
N GLU A 513 16.48 31.09 -4.34
CA GLU A 513 16.49 32.29 -5.20
C GLU A 513 17.70 32.26 -6.15
N GLY A 514 17.46 32.46 -7.43
CA GLY A 514 18.47 32.60 -8.47
C GLY A 514 18.95 34.04 -8.63
N PRO A 515 20.12 34.24 -9.27
CA PRO A 515 20.80 35.54 -9.36
C PRO A 515 20.03 36.61 -10.17
N THR A 516 19.01 36.22 -10.93
CA THR A 516 18.12 37.10 -11.71
C THR A 516 16.79 37.41 -11.00
N GLY A 517 16.62 36.94 -9.75
CA GLY A 517 15.39 37.10 -8.96
C GLY A 517 14.34 35.99 -9.18
N GLU A 518 14.72 34.92 -9.89
CA GLU A 518 13.88 33.73 -10.07
C GLU A 518 13.79 32.87 -8.80
N MET A 519 12.61 32.33 -8.48
CA MET A 519 12.38 31.58 -7.23
C MET A 519 12.02 30.13 -7.53
N TRP A 520 12.91 29.19 -7.23
CA TRP A 520 12.67 27.76 -7.36
C TRP A 520 12.12 27.19 -6.06
N ARG A 521 10.95 26.55 -6.15
CA ARG A 521 10.30 25.92 -5.00
C ARG A 521 10.38 24.39 -5.11
N VAL A 522 10.91 23.74 -4.08
CA VAL A 522 11.18 22.30 -4.04
C VAL A 522 10.42 21.70 -2.86
N GLU A 523 9.53 20.74 -3.13
CA GLU A 523 8.79 20.01 -2.10
C GLU A 523 9.69 19.00 -1.40
N ILE A 524 9.60 18.90 -0.08
CA ILE A 524 10.41 18.01 0.73
C ILE A 524 9.51 17.01 1.44
N ALA A 525 9.74 15.72 1.20
CA ALA A 525 9.05 14.63 1.88
C ALA A 525 9.95 13.97 2.92
N THR A 526 9.34 13.58 4.04
CA THR A 526 10.01 12.88 5.14
C THR A 526 9.25 11.59 5.47
N PRO A 527 9.81 10.65 6.26
CA PRO A 527 9.11 9.45 6.71
C PRO A 527 7.79 9.71 7.47
N TYR A 528 7.57 10.96 7.91
CA TYR A 528 6.49 11.38 8.80
C TYR A 528 5.42 12.24 8.13
N THR A 529 5.69 12.79 6.95
CA THR A 529 4.63 13.40 6.13
C THR A 529 3.52 12.36 5.86
N ASP A 530 2.24 12.78 5.91
CA ASP A 530 1.02 11.95 5.79
C ASP A 530 0.93 11.06 4.53
N TRP A 531 1.92 11.18 3.66
CA TRP A 531 2.25 10.25 2.59
C TRP A 531 2.33 8.77 3.01
N CYS A 532 2.71 8.47 4.27
CA CYS A 532 2.80 7.09 4.77
C CYS A 532 1.44 6.40 4.98
N ARG A 533 0.32 7.13 5.14
CA ARG A 533 -1.02 6.50 5.20
C ARG A 533 -1.45 5.88 3.86
N PHE A 534 -0.88 6.36 2.74
CA PHE A 534 -1.19 5.83 1.41
C PHE A 534 -0.38 4.57 1.04
N TYR A 535 0.72 4.27 1.75
CA TYR A 535 1.59 3.13 1.42
C TYR A 535 1.30 1.84 2.22
N LEU A 536 0.62 1.94 3.37
CA LEU A 536 0.16 0.76 4.13
C LEU A 536 -1.06 0.05 3.51
N LEU A 537 -1.71 0.67 2.52
CA LEU A 537 -2.85 0.09 1.79
C LEU A 537 -2.47 -0.83 0.62
N LEU A 538 -1.17 -1.05 0.35
CA LEU A 538 -0.71 -1.90 -0.76
C LEU A 538 -0.03 -3.23 -0.36
N GLN A 539 0.04 -3.56 0.93
CA GLN A 539 0.48 -4.90 1.37
C GLN A 539 -0.32 -5.41 2.57
N SER A 540 -1.61 -5.73 2.33
CA SER A 540 -2.45 -6.75 3.00
C SER A 540 -3.92 -6.36 2.86
N PRO A 541 -4.78 -7.14 2.18
CA PRO A 541 -6.20 -6.84 2.07
C PRO A 541 -7.00 -7.60 3.14
N SER A 542 -7.39 -6.95 4.24
CA SER A 542 -8.67 -7.24 4.94
C SER A 542 -8.94 -6.34 6.15
N GLN A 543 -10.20 -5.90 6.21
CA GLN A 543 -11.00 -5.45 7.38
C GLN A 543 -10.74 -4.05 7.97
N GLN A 544 -11.36 -3.04 7.35
CA GLN A 544 -12.58 -2.38 7.88
C GLN A 544 -13.10 -1.39 6.83
N ALA A 545 -14.18 -1.76 6.16
CA ALA A 545 -14.97 -0.86 5.32
C ALA A 545 -16.44 -1.28 5.42
N GLU A 546 -17.08 -0.88 6.51
CA GLU A 546 -18.52 -0.68 6.57
C GLU A 546 -18.78 0.64 7.30
N ASP A 547 -18.84 1.76 6.56
CA ASP A 547 -20.07 2.57 6.54
C ASP A 547 -20.05 3.72 5.52
N ASN A 548 -21.13 3.75 4.75
CA ASN A 548 -21.70 4.78 3.86
C ASN A 548 -20.98 5.26 2.57
N PRO A 549 -21.72 5.34 1.43
CA PRO A 549 -21.23 5.90 0.19
C PRO A 549 -21.59 7.39 0.10
N THR A 550 -20.59 8.26 0.24
CA THR A 550 -20.63 9.62 -0.32
C THR A 550 -19.43 9.80 -1.25
N PRO A 551 -19.62 10.44 -2.41
CA PRO A 551 -18.55 10.59 -3.40
C PRO A 551 -17.54 11.59 -2.85
N PHE A 552 -16.34 11.13 -2.50
CA PHE A 552 -15.22 12.00 -2.21
C PHE A 552 -14.88 12.80 -3.48
N ARG A 553 -15.29 14.08 -3.49
CA ARG A 553 -14.67 15.10 -4.33
C ARG A 553 -13.23 15.27 -3.82
N LEU A 554 -12.26 14.97 -4.66
CA LEU A 554 -10.90 15.44 -4.47
C LEU A 554 -10.87 16.97 -4.61
N PRO A 555 -10.06 17.71 -3.83
CA PRO A 555 -9.83 19.13 -4.06
C PRO A 555 -9.27 19.31 -5.48
N ALA A 556 -9.84 20.27 -6.20
CA ALA A 556 -9.29 20.72 -7.46
C ALA A 556 -7.98 21.46 -7.19
N GLY A 557 -6.90 21.02 -7.85
CA GLY A 557 -5.64 21.76 -7.94
C GLY A 557 -4.42 20.90 -7.61
N VAL A 558 -3.45 20.92 -8.53
CA VAL A 558 -2.10 20.34 -8.49
C VAL A 558 -1.99 18.89 -9.03
N GLY A 559 -1.34 18.79 -10.19
CA GLY A 559 -1.31 17.62 -11.08
C GLY A 559 -0.56 16.40 -10.55
N SER A 560 -1.27 15.28 -10.49
CA SER A 560 -0.77 13.95 -10.12
C SER A 560 -0.76 12.95 -11.29
N SER A 561 -0.67 13.41 -12.54
CA SER A 561 -0.72 12.54 -13.73
C SER A 561 0.61 11.85 -14.07
N ALA A 562 1.73 12.45 -13.67
CA ALA A 562 3.08 11.95 -14.00
C ALA A 562 3.46 10.75 -13.15
N ALA A 563 3.17 10.74 -11.83
CA ALA A 563 3.70 9.75 -10.87
C ALA A 563 3.15 8.32 -11.01
N GLN A 564 1.98 8.10 -11.62
CA GLN A 564 1.37 6.76 -11.74
C GLN A 564 1.84 5.91 -12.95
N LEU A 565 2.54 6.49 -13.94
CA LEU A 565 2.91 5.78 -15.19
C LEU A 565 4.15 4.86 -15.12
N SER A 566 5.28 5.26 -14.52
CA SER A 566 6.60 4.59 -14.57
C SER A 566 6.74 3.30 -13.79
N ILE A 567 5.66 2.82 -13.18
CA ILE A 567 5.70 1.60 -12.36
C ILE A 567 4.95 0.45 -13.06
N VAL A 568 4.36 0.69 -14.24
CA VAL A 568 3.56 -0.32 -14.93
C VAL A 568 4.43 -1.20 -15.83
N ARG A 569 4.64 -2.46 -15.43
CA ARG A 569 5.24 -3.53 -16.25
C ARG A 569 4.18 -4.57 -16.63
N GLU A 570 4.41 -5.32 -17.71
CA GLU A 570 3.49 -6.40 -18.10
C GLU A 570 3.43 -7.48 -17.00
N VAL A 571 2.21 -7.88 -16.64
CA VAL A 571 1.99 -9.06 -15.79
C VAL A 571 2.22 -10.31 -16.61
N SER A 572 3.23 -11.11 -16.25
CA SER A 572 3.53 -12.36 -16.93
C SER A 572 2.35 -13.34 -16.88
N GLU A 573 2.21 -14.14 -17.94
CA GLU A 573 1.09 -15.08 -18.06
C GLU A 573 1.08 -16.14 -16.95
N SER A 574 2.27 -16.56 -16.49
CA SER A 574 2.42 -17.52 -15.38
C SER A 574 1.92 -16.93 -14.05
N VAL A 575 2.29 -15.68 -13.75
CA VAL A 575 1.80 -14.95 -12.57
C VAL A 575 0.30 -14.75 -12.66
N TRP A 576 -0.21 -14.36 -13.83
CA TRP A 576 -1.65 -14.21 -14.03
C TRP A 576 -2.41 -15.52 -13.82
N LYS A 577 -1.93 -16.64 -14.39
CA LYS A 577 -2.51 -17.96 -14.17
C LYS A 577 -2.49 -18.35 -12.68
N ALA A 578 -1.43 -18.03 -11.95
CA ALA A 578 -1.34 -18.27 -10.51
C ALA A 578 -2.34 -17.41 -9.72
N VAL A 579 -2.44 -16.11 -10.00
CA VAL A 579 -3.42 -15.19 -9.38
C VAL A 579 -4.84 -15.66 -9.66
N LYS A 580 -5.16 -16.01 -10.91
CA LYS A 580 -6.47 -16.51 -11.31
C LYS A 580 -6.86 -17.77 -10.54
N ARG A 581 -5.94 -18.73 -10.38
CA ARG A 581 -6.17 -19.95 -9.57
C ARG A 581 -6.38 -19.62 -8.10
N LEU A 582 -5.56 -18.74 -7.54
CA LEU A 582 -5.63 -18.36 -6.13
C LEU A 582 -6.92 -17.59 -5.81
N VAL A 583 -7.31 -16.63 -6.64
CA VAL A 583 -8.55 -15.87 -6.45
C VAL A 583 -9.78 -16.76 -6.66
N ALA A 584 -9.76 -17.64 -7.65
CA ALA A 584 -10.85 -18.59 -7.87
C ALA A 584 -11.15 -19.45 -6.63
N ARG A 585 -10.13 -19.82 -5.85
CA ARG A 585 -10.31 -20.51 -4.56
C ARG A 585 -11.19 -19.72 -3.59
N PHE A 586 -10.83 -18.46 -3.34
CA PHE A 586 -11.51 -17.61 -2.35
C PHE A 586 -12.92 -17.18 -2.81
N ILE A 587 -13.17 -17.11 -4.12
CA ILE A 587 -14.52 -16.83 -4.64
C ILE A 587 -15.51 -17.93 -4.24
N TRP A 588 -15.10 -19.19 -4.33
CA TRP A 588 -15.99 -20.34 -4.11
C TRP A 588 -15.93 -20.89 -2.68
N LYS A 589 -14.81 -20.68 -1.99
CA LYS A 589 -14.60 -21.07 -0.59
C LYS A 589 -13.84 -19.94 0.13
N PRO A 590 -14.54 -18.93 0.67
CA PRO A 590 -13.92 -17.75 1.28
C PRO A 590 -12.99 -18.07 2.45
N ASN A 591 -13.28 -19.16 3.16
CA ASN A 591 -12.51 -19.63 4.31
C ASN A 591 -11.58 -20.80 3.95
N ALA A 592 -11.23 -20.96 2.66
CA ALA A 592 -10.36 -22.05 2.21
C ALA A 592 -8.96 -21.91 2.81
N LYS A 593 -8.45 -23.00 3.39
CA LYS A 593 -7.06 -23.12 3.85
C LYS A 593 -6.14 -23.48 2.68
N GLU A 594 -4.84 -23.35 2.89
CA GLU A 594 -3.85 -23.75 1.89
C GLU A 594 -3.87 -25.28 1.67
N GLY A 595 -3.78 -25.72 0.41
CA GLY A 595 -3.92 -27.14 0.05
C GLY A 595 -5.35 -27.65 -0.11
N GLU A 596 -6.37 -26.93 0.36
CA GLU A 596 -7.76 -27.34 0.15
C GLU A 596 -8.20 -27.13 -1.30
N GLY A 597 -8.73 -28.20 -1.91
CA GLY A 597 -9.33 -28.14 -3.23
C GLY A 597 -10.56 -27.23 -3.27
N PHE A 598 -10.78 -26.60 -4.41
CA PHE A 598 -11.99 -25.83 -4.70
C PHE A 598 -12.49 -26.19 -6.09
N LEU A 599 -13.81 -26.06 -6.30
CA LEU A 599 -14.44 -26.33 -7.58
C LEU A 599 -14.88 -25.02 -8.24
N VAL A 600 -14.31 -24.73 -9.41
CA VAL A 600 -14.70 -23.57 -10.22
C VAL A 600 -16.08 -23.81 -10.82
N LYS A 601 -17.07 -23.01 -10.41
CA LYS A 601 -18.45 -23.17 -10.91
C LYS A 601 -18.70 -22.46 -12.25
N VAL A 602 -18.03 -21.33 -12.46
CA VAL A 602 -18.25 -20.43 -13.60
C VAL A 602 -16.90 -20.02 -14.18
N ALA A 603 -16.81 -19.93 -15.50
CA ALA A 603 -15.60 -19.47 -16.18
C ALA A 603 -15.25 -18.03 -15.76
N TRP A 604 -13.97 -17.78 -15.51
CA TRP A 604 -13.47 -16.49 -15.03
C TRP A 604 -13.93 -15.29 -15.87
N GLU A 605 -13.97 -15.47 -17.19
CA GLU A 605 -14.35 -14.41 -18.13
C GLU A 605 -15.77 -13.91 -17.87
N LEU A 606 -16.70 -14.81 -17.53
CA LEU A 606 -18.06 -14.45 -17.16
C LEU A 606 -18.10 -13.68 -15.83
N LEU A 607 -17.20 -14.01 -14.89
CA LEU A 607 -17.14 -13.32 -13.59
C LEU A 607 -16.66 -11.87 -13.72
N THR A 608 -15.95 -11.53 -14.79
CA THR A 608 -15.45 -10.18 -15.04
C THR A 608 -16.50 -9.21 -15.56
N PHE A 609 -17.66 -9.70 -16.01
CA PHE A 609 -18.78 -8.85 -16.41
C PHE A 609 -19.39 -8.10 -15.21
N PRO A 610 -20.04 -6.95 -15.44
CA PRO A 610 -20.80 -6.25 -14.41
C PRO A 610 -21.85 -7.14 -13.75
N ARG A 611 -22.19 -6.85 -12.48
CA ARG A 611 -23.20 -7.62 -11.74
C ARG A 611 -24.59 -7.55 -12.39
N CYS A 612 -24.96 -6.40 -12.96
CA CYS A 612 -26.20 -6.22 -13.72
C CYS A 612 -26.27 -7.05 -15.01
N GLU A 613 -25.11 -7.48 -15.54
CA GLU A 613 -25.02 -8.31 -16.74
C GLU A 613 -24.79 -9.79 -16.40
N GLY A 614 -24.86 -10.18 -15.11
CA GLY A 614 -24.72 -11.57 -14.67
C GLY A 614 -23.30 -12.00 -14.29
N GLY A 615 -22.33 -11.08 -14.29
CA GLY A 615 -21.00 -11.34 -13.73
C GLY A 615 -20.89 -11.01 -12.24
N LEU A 616 -19.66 -10.98 -11.72
CA LEU A 616 -19.37 -10.60 -10.32
C LEU A 616 -18.64 -9.26 -10.21
N ASN A 617 -18.43 -8.56 -11.34
CA ASN A 617 -17.63 -7.35 -11.46
C ASN A 617 -16.18 -7.56 -10.98
N LEU A 618 -15.61 -8.73 -11.25
CA LEU A 618 -14.19 -8.98 -10.96
C LEU A 618 -13.33 -8.24 -11.98
N VAL A 619 -12.30 -7.57 -11.47
CA VAL A 619 -11.29 -6.98 -12.35
C VAL A 619 -10.43 -8.11 -12.93
N ASP A 620 -10.12 -8.04 -14.22
CA ASP A 620 -9.07 -8.83 -14.86
C ASP A 620 -7.75 -8.03 -14.83
N PRO A 621 -6.81 -8.36 -13.91
CA PRO A 621 -5.52 -7.70 -13.80
C PRO A 621 -4.75 -7.61 -15.12
N ALA A 622 -4.77 -8.66 -15.94
CA ALA A 622 -4.01 -8.68 -17.18
C ALA A 622 -4.59 -7.67 -18.18
N LYS A 623 -5.92 -7.68 -18.39
CA LYS A 623 -6.57 -6.69 -19.28
C LYS A 623 -6.41 -5.26 -18.78
N LYS A 624 -6.50 -5.04 -17.46
CA LYS A 624 -6.31 -3.71 -16.85
C LYS A 624 -4.87 -3.23 -17.01
N ASN A 625 -3.89 -4.11 -16.81
CA ASN A 625 -2.48 -3.83 -17.03
C ASN A 625 -2.18 -3.48 -18.49
N GLN A 626 -2.74 -4.22 -19.45
CA GLN A 626 -2.62 -3.87 -20.87
C GLN A 626 -3.24 -2.50 -21.19
N ALA A 627 -4.40 -2.16 -20.60
CA ALA A 627 -4.98 -0.82 -20.76
C ALA A 627 -4.11 0.29 -20.15
N GLN A 628 -3.40 0.00 -19.04
CA GLN A 628 -2.43 0.94 -18.46
C GLN A 628 -1.19 1.11 -19.33
N LEU A 629 -0.72 0.05 -19.98
CA LEU A 629 0.41 0.11 -20.91
C LEU A 629 0.06 0.95 -22.14
N SER A 630 -1.12 0.74 -22.75
CA SER A 630 -1.58 1.55 -23.89
C SER A 630 -1.82 3.02 -23.56
N LEU A 631 -2.06 3.35 -22.29
CA LEU A 631 -2.19 4.75 -21.86
C LEU A 631 -0.92 5.57 -22.13
N TRP A 632 0.26 4.94 -22.18
CA TRP A 632 1.50 5.64 -22.50
C TRP A 632 1.43 6.33 -23.86
N VAL A 633 0.99 5.62 -24.91
CA VAL A 633 0.84 6.18 -26.26
C VAL A 633 -0.26 7.25 -26.30
N ALA A 634 -1.41 7.00 -25.66
CA ALA A 634 -2.49 7.98 -25.59
C ALA A 634 -2.09 9.27 -24.84
N LYS A 635 -1.17 9.18 -23.88
CA LYS A 635 -0.63 10.36 -23.18
C LYS A 635 0.31 11.18 -24.03
N VAL A 636 0.99 10.59 -25.01
CA VAL A 636 1.78 11.38 -25.98
C VAL A 636 0.88 12.32 -26.77
N ALA A 637 -0.28 11.84 -27.21
CA ALA A 637 -1.25 12.64 -27.97
C ALA A 637 -1.87 13.80 -27.17
N SER A 638 -1.84 13.72 -25.85
CA SER A 638 -2.39 14.75 -24.95
C SER A 638 -1.33 15.45 -24.09
N ALA A 639 -0.05 15.22 -24.41
CA ALA A 639 1.06 15.82 -23.68
C ALA A 639 1.10 17.33 -23.92
N LEU A 640 1.15 18.09 -22.83
CA LEU A 640 1.19 19.56 -22.87
C LEU A 640 2.59 20.07 -23.26
N VAL A 641 3.62 19.30 -22.95
CA VAL A 641 5.02 19.56 -23.27
C VAL A 641 5.66 18.22 -23.58
N LYS A 642 6.68 18.22 -24.44
CA LYS A 642 7.49 17.03 -24.72
C LYS A 642 8.25 16.63 -23.45
N GLU A 643 7.72 15.64 -22.72
CA GLU A 643 8.35 15.11 -21.51
C GLU A 643 9.56 14.25 -21.88
N HIS A 644 10.58 14.21 -21.03
CA HIS A 644 11.82 13.52 -21.40
C HIS A 644 11.64 12.00 -21.69
N TRP A 645 10.62 11.32 -21.13
CA TRP A 645 10.39 9.91 -21.47
C TRP A 645 9.89 9.74 -22.91
N ILE A 646 9.24 10.77 -23.47
CA ILE A 646 8.83 10.85 -24.88
C ILE A 646 10.11 10.96 -25.73
N GLU A 647 11.04 11.83 -25.35
CA GLU A 647 12.35 11.95 -26.02
C GLU A 647 13.13 10.63 -25.98
N LEU A 648 13.16 9.97 -24.81
CA LEU A 648 13.81 8.67 -24.66
C LEU A 648 13.13 7.59 -25.53
N ALA A 649 11.80 7.60 -25.60
CA ALA A 649 11.03 6.71 -26.47
C ALA A 649 11.45 6.89 -27.92
N GLU A 650 11.50 8.13 -28.38
CA GLU A 650 11.89 8.48 -29.74
C GLU A 650 13.31 7.98 -30.03
N GLN A 651 14.28 8.26 -29.17
CA GLN A 651 15.67 7.85 -29.41
C GLN A 651 15.84 6.32 -29.47
N ILE A 652 15.18 5.59 -28.57
CA ILE A 652 15.23 4.13 -28.54
C ILE A 652 14.58 3.55 -29.80
N LEU A 653 13.35 3.95 -30.09
CA LEU A 653 12.57 3.40 -31.19
C LEU A 653 13.12 3.83 -32.55
N MET A 654 13.62 5.07 -32.68
CA MET A 654 14.33 5.56 -33.86
C MET A 654 15.54 4.65 -34.17
N ARG A 655 16.38 4.37 -33.17
CA ARG A 655 17.55 3.50 -33.34
C ARG A 655 17.16 2.05 -33.68
N GLU A 656 16.13 1.51 -33.03
CA GLU A 656 15.73 0.12 -33.23
C GLU A 656 15.02 -0.12 -34.57
N TRP A 657 14.23 0.85 -35.04
CA TRP A 657 13.57 0.76 -36.34
C TRP A 657 14.43 1.27 -37.51
N GLY A 658 15.52 1.98 -37.19
CA GLY A 658 16.48 2.54 -38.15
C GLY A 658 15.94 3.79 -38.86
N LEU A 659 15.18 4.62 -38.13
CA LEU A 659 14.61 5.86 -38.64
C LEU A 659 15.66 6.99 -38.64
N SER A 660 15.58 7.91 -39.60
CA SER A 660 16.46 9.07 -39.68
C SER A 660 16.03 10.22 -38.75
N ARG A 661 14.72 10.34 -38.45
CA ARG A 661 14.17 11.38 -37.58
C ARG A 661 13.47 10.76 -36.37
N ALA A 662 13.65 11.41 -35.22
CA ALA A 662 13.10 10.97 -33.94
C ALA A 662 11.55 11.06 -33.90
N GLN A 663 10.98 12.11 -34.49
CA GLN A 663 9.54 12.38 -34.51
C GLN A 663 8.72 11.34 -35.30
N ASP A 664 9.33 10.67 -36.28
CA ASP A 664 8.66 9.69 -37.15
C ASP A 664 8.25 8.42 -36.40
N VAL A 665 8.82 8.19 -35.21
CA VAL A 665 8.47 7.08 -34.32
C VAL A 665 6.97 7.04 -34.04
N TRP A 666 6.36 8.20 -33.80
CA TRP A 666 4.95 8.29 -33.44
C TRP A 666 4.02 7.99 -34.60
N CYS A 667 4.37 8.41 -35.82
CA CYS A 667 3.69 8.02 -37.06
C CYS A 667 3.77 6.50 -37.27
N CYS A 668 4.94 5.90 -37.04
CA CYS A 668 5.15 4.47 -37.21
C CYS A 668 4.27 3.61 -36.28
N LEU A 669 3.81 4.11 -35.14
CA LEU A 669 2.89 3.37 -34.25
C LEU A 669 1.53 3.07 -34.88
N PHE A 670 1.15 3.81 -35.92
CA PHE A 670 -0.11 3.66 -36.64
C PHE A 670 0.05 2.90 -37.95
N ILE A 671 1.28 2.52 -38.33
CA ILE A 671 1.58 1.72 -39.52
C ILE A 671 1.53 0.22 -39.13
N PRO A 672 0.60 -0.59 -39.68
CA PRO A 672 0.45 -2.02 -39.36
C PRO A 672 1.74 -2.85 -39.42
N SER A 673 2.64 -2.61 -40.38
CA SER A 673 3.91 -3.32 -40.46
C SER A 673 4.86 -3.00 -39.30
N PHE A 674 4.82 -1.79 -38.75
CA PHE A 674 5.60 -1.43 -37.57
C PHE A 674 4.96 -1.94 -36.28
N GLN A 675 3.63 -2.00 -36.20
CA GLN A 675 2.93 -2.62 -35.06
C GLN A 675 3.29 -4.10 -34.86
N ARG A 676 3.65 -4.80 -35.95
CA ARG A 676 4.10 -6.20 -35.93
C ARG A 676 5.60 -6.38 -35.64
N LYS A 677 6.40 -5.31 -35.73
CA LYS A 677 7.86 -5.39 -35.51
C LYS A 677 8.20 -5.59 -34.04
N ARG A 678 9.14 -6.49 -33.79
CA ARG A 678 9.67 -6.74 -32.45
C ARG A 678 10.78 -5.75 -32.13
N VAL A 679 10.75 -5.22 -30.92
CA VAL A 679 11.77 -4.35 -30.34
C VAL A 679 12.59 -5.09 -29.29
N LYS A 680 13.87 -4.76 -29.16
CA LYS A 680 14.82 -5.30 -28.17
C LYS A 680 14.61 -4.66 -26.79
N SER A 681 14.20 -3.40 -26.74
CA SER A 681 13.90 -2.69 -25.49
C SER A 681 12.89 -3.45 -24.64
N ARG A 682 13.31 -3.92 -23.46
CA ARG A 682 12.43 -4.62 -22.50
C ARG A 682 11.27 -3.74 -22.02
N PHE A 683 11.47 -2.43 -22.01
CA PHE A 683 10.45 -1.49 -21.57
C PHE A 683 9.40 -1.24 -22.67
N TRP A 684 9.84 -0.82 -23.86
CA TRP A 684 8.93 -0.47 -24.96
C TRP A 684 8.27 -1.68 -25.61
N LYS A 685 8.91 -2.86 -25.56
CA LYS A 685 8.32 -4.11 -26.07
C LYS A 685 6.91 -4.34 -25.56
N GLU A 686 6.69 -4.16 -24.26
CA GLU A 686 5.40 -4.46 -23.65
C GLU A 686 4.35 -3.37 -23.90
N VAL A 687 4.79 -2.10 -23.96
CA VAL A 687 3.91 -0.98 -24.33
C VAL A 687 3.43 -1.12 -25.77
N LEU A 688 4.35 -1.42 -26.71
CA LEU A 688 4.02 -1.63 -28.11
C LEU A 688 3.12 -2.84 -28.30
N LYS A 689 3.41 -3.95 -27.63
CA LYS A 689 2.54 -5.13 -27.65
C LYS A 689 1.11 -4.80 -27.17
N ALA A 690 0.98 -4.06 -26.08
CA ALA A 690 -0.33 -3.66 -25.57
C ALA A 690 -1.08 -2.71 -26.52
N TRP A 691 -0.35 -1.82 -27.20
CA TRP A 691 -0.86 -0.94 -28.24
C TRP A 691 -1.32 -1.72 -29.47
N SER A 692 -0.46 -2.57 -30.05
CA SER A 692 -0.76 -3.40 -31.23
C SER A 692 -1.89 -4.41 -31.01
N ASN A 693 -2.18 -4.81 -29.77
CA ASN A 693 -3.31 -5.69 -29.46
C ASN A 693 -4.67 -4.98 -29.54
N LEU A 694 -4.72 -3.65 -29.39
CA LEU A 694 -5.94 -2.86 -29.57
C LEU A 694 -5.59 -1.44 -30.06
N PRO A 695 -5.06 -1.30 -31.29
CA PRO A 695 -4.82 -0.01 -31.90
C PRO A 695 -6.17 0.68 -32.21
N PRO A 696 -6.19 2.02 -32.35
CA PRO A 696 -7.32 2.70 -32.96
C PRO A 696 -7.62 2.11 -34.34
N ASP A 697 -8.89 1.87 -34.64
CA ASP A 697 -9.36 1.22 -35.87
C ASP A 697 -10.01 2.21 -36.85
N THR A 698 -10.24 3.45 -36.40
CA THR A 698 -10.89 4.48 -37.19
C THR A 698 -10.00 5.72 -37.25
N SER A 699 -9.80 6.26 -38.46
CA SER A 699 -9.15 7.55 -38.69
C SER A 699 -10.18 8.60 -39.07
N THR A 700 -10.04 9.80 -38.52
CA THR A 700 -10.84 10.96 -38.91
C THR A 700 -10.43 11.39 -40.33
N LYS A 701 -11.40 11.75 -41.18
CA LYS A 701 -11.10 12.28 -42.52
C LYS A 701 -10.48 13.68 -42.39
N PRO A 702 -9.35 13.98 -43.05
CA PRO A 702 -8.73 15.30 -42.96
C PRO A 702 -9.62 16.34 -43.63
N GLN A 703 -9.85 17.47 -42.95
CA GLN A 703 -10.67 18.57 -43.45
C GLN A 703 -9.84 19.83 -43.73
N THR A 704 -8.60 19.88 -43.24
CA THR A 704 -7.74 21.04 -43.35
C THR A 704 -6.44 20.72 -44.08
N LYS A 705 -5.73 21.74 -44.57
CA LYS A 705 -4.44 21.55 -45.27
C LYS A 705 -3.40 20.86 -44.39
N GLU A 706 -3.24 21.28 -43.13
CA GLU A 706 -2.27 20.67 -42.22
C GLU A 706 -2.70 19.23 -41.84
N GLU A 707 -4.00 18.93 -41.70
CA GLU A 707 -4.47 17.56 -41.46
C GLU A 707 -4.15 16.63 -42.64
N VAL A 708 -4.32 17.08 -43.89
CA VAL A 708 -3.88 16.33 -45.08
C VAL A 708 -2.38 16.10 -45.05
N GLN A 709 -1.58 17.13 -44.71
CA GLN A 709 -0.12 16.99 -44.63
C GLN A 709 0.33 15.98 -43.56
N THR A 710 -0.44 15.80 -42.48
CA THR A 710 -0.13 14.80 -41.45
C THR A 710 -0.50 13.36 -41.82
N GLN A 711 -1.20 13.14 -42.95
CA GLN A 711 -1.59 11.80 -43.38
C GLN A 711 -0.36 10.94 -43.74
N LEU A 712 -0.39 9.68 -43.33
CA LEU A 712 0.64 8.68 -43.63
C LEU A 712 0.62 8.34 -45.12
N LEU A 713 1.80 8.16 -45.73
CA LEU A 713 1.94 7.76 -47.13
C LEU A 713 1.77 6.25 -47.33
N PHE A 714 2.27 5.46 -46.38
CA PHE A 714 2.37 4.01 -46.47
C PHE A 714 1.32 3.34 -45.56
N GLU A 715 0.74 2.24 -46.04
CA GLU A 715 -0.34 1.49 -45.36
C GLU A 715 -1.52 2.37 -44.93
N ASN A 716 -1.81 3.41 -45.73
CA ASN A 716 -2.96 4.28 -45.56
C ASN A 716 -4.13 3.77 -46.43
N PRO A 717 -5.30 3.44 -45.86
CA PRO A 717 -6.45 2.95 -46.62
C PRO A 717 -6.98 3.89 -47.72
N GLN A 718 -6.61 5.17 -47.69
CA GLN A 718 -7.01 6.16 -48.70
C GLN A 718 -5.96 6.36 -49.81
N ILE A 719 -4.72 5.89 -49.61
CA ILE A 719 -3.63 6.02 -50.59
C ILE A 719 -3.30 4.61 -51.11
N VAL A 720 -3.94 4.25 -52.21
CA VAL A 720 -3.86 2.92 -52.82
C VAL A 720 -3.35 3.01 -54.25
N ASP A 721 -2.69 1.95 -54.70
CA ASP A 721 -2.25 1.81 -56.08
C ASP A 721 -3.44 1.65 -57.05
N LYS A 722 -3.14 1.56 -58.36
CA LYS A 722 -4.16 1.37 -59.40
C LYS A 722 -4.95 0.06 -59.26
N GLY A 723 -4.44 -0.91 -58.50
CA GLY A 723 -5.09 -2.18 -58.19
C GLY A 723 -5.88 -2.18 -56.87
N GLY A 724 -5.91 -1.06 -56.14
CA GLY A 724 -6.58 -0.94 -54.84
C GLY A 724 -5.76 -1.46 -53.66
N ASN A 725 -4.48 -1.78 -53.84
CA ASN A 725 -3.60 -2.25 -52.78
C ASN A 725 -2.89 -1.07 -52.11
N GLN A 726 -2.63 -1.18 -50.82
CA GLN A 726 -1.88 -0.17 -50.07
C GLN A 726 -0.38 -0.28 -50.35
N PHE A 727 0.33 0.84 -50.24
CA PHE A 727 1.80 0.82 -50.31
C PHE A 727 2.39 0.27 -49.01
N GLU A 728 2.87 -0.96 -49.04
CA GLU A 728 3.40 -1.68 -47.86
C GLU A 728 4.71 -1.05 -47.32
N ALA A 729 4.83 -1.03 -45.99
CA ALA A 729 6.00 -0.58 -45.24
C ALA A 729 6.79 -1.76 -44.61
N ASP A 730 6.70 -2.93 -45.22
CA ASP A 730 7.44 -4.14 -44.82
C ASP A 730 8.80 -4.26 -45.54
N ALA A 731 9.46 -5.41 -45.37
CA ALA A 731 10.75 -5.70 -46.01
C ALA A 731 10.62 -6.77 -47.12
N LEU A 732 9.40 -7.01 -47.62
CA LEU A 732 9.16 -8.00 -48.67
C LEU A 732 9.70 -7.52 -50.03
N ALA A 733 10.00 -8.47 -50.91
CA ALA A 733 10.48 -8.15 -52.25
C ALA A 733 9.38 -7.40 -53.03
N GLY A 734 9.68 -6.17 -53.46
CA GLY A 734 8.76 -5.31 -54.20
C GLY A 734 8.18 -4.15 -53.39
N SER A 735 8.27 -4.18 -52.04
CA SER A 735 7.91 -3.02 -51.22
C SER A 735 9.08 -2.05 -51.08
N PHE A 736 8.77 -0.75 -51.09
CA PHE A 736 9.77 0.33 -50.97
C PHE A 736 9.49 1.27 -49.78
N GLY A 737 8.30 1.17 -49.17
CA GLY A 737 7.87 2.10 -48.12
C GLY A 737 8.76 2.10 -46.89
N LEU A 738 9.24 0.93 -46.46
CA LEU A 738 10.17 0.84 -45.33
C LEU A 738 11.47 1.63 -45.56
N ALA A 739 12.00 1.59 -46.79
CA ALA A 739 13.24 2.29 -47.11
C ALA A 739 13.06 3.81 -47.10
N TRP A 740 11.90 4.29 -47.58
CA TRP A 740 11.52 5.70 -47.59
C TRP A 740 11.29 6.23 -46.17
N ILE A 741 10.55 5.47 -45.34
CA ILE A 741 10.31 5.82 -43.93
C ILE A 741 11.64 5.95 -43.17
N ARG A 742 12.59 5.04 -43.39
CA ARG A 742 13.92 5.10 -42.75
C ARG A 742 14.75 6.31 -43.16
N LYS A 743 14.46 6.90 -44.32
CA LYS A 743 15.11 8.11 -44.82
C LYS A 743 14.36 9.40 -44.41
N GLY A 744 13.18 9.28 -43.80
CA GLY A 744 12.42 10.41 -43.27
C GLY A 744 11.34 10.94 -44.21
N ILE A 745 10.83 10.09 -45.10
CA ILE A 745 9.61 10.36 -45.87
C ILE A 745 8.52 9.41 -45.36
N VAL A 746 7.58 9.95 -44.57
CA VAL A 746 6.55 9.18 -43.86
C VAL A 746 5.15 9.74 -44.14
N THR A 747 5.00 11.06 -44.21
CA THR A 747 3.71 11.74 -44.40
C THR A 747 3.66 12.55 -45.70
N ILE A 748 2.47 12.97 -46.11
CA ILE A 748 2.29 13.85 -47.28
C ILE A 748 3.08 15.16 -47.11
N GLY A 749 3.16 15.69 -45.88
CA GLY A 749 3.91 16.89 -45.55
C GLY A 749 5.41 16.79 -45.85
N ASP A 750 5.99 15.58 -45.81
CA ASP A 750 7.40 15.37 -46.18
C ASP A 750 7.65 15.58 -47.68
N LEU A 751 6.62 15.39 -48.51
CA LEU A 751 6.64 15.66 -49.96
C LEU A 751 6.17 17.08 -50.30
N TRP A 752 5.76 17.87 -49.30
CA TRP A 752 5.25 19.22 -49.49
C TRP A 752 6.30 20.27 -49.10
N ASN A 753 6.33 21.38 -49.84
CA ASN A 753 7.16 22.54 -49.54
C ASN A 753 6.28 23.65 -48.96
N HIS A 754 6.38 23.88 -47.64
CA HIS A 754 5.57 24.89 -46.95
C HIS A 754 5.92 26.34 -47.33
N LEU A 755 7.14 26.61 -47.80
CA LEU A 755 7.54 27.96 -48.21
C LEU A 755 6.94 28.33 -49.57
N LEU A 756 6.93 27.38 -50.49
CA LEU A 756 6.41 27.58 -51.85
C LEU A 756 4.93 27.23 -51.98
N GLY A 757 4.35 26.53 -51.01
CA GLY A 757 2.96 26.07 -51.08
C GLY A 757 2.74 25.07 -52.22
N SER A 758 3.74 24.25 -52.53
CA SER A 758 3.72 23.31 -53.65
C SER A 758 4.42 21.99 -53.30
N TRP A 759 4.27 20.97 -54.14
CA TRP A 759 5.03 19.72 -54.02
C TRP A 759 6.53 19.98 -54.15
N ARG A 760 7.33 19.25 -53.37
CA ARG A 760 8.80 19.26 -53.52
C ARG A 760 9.19 18.79 -54.90
N ARG A 761 10.28 19.35 -55.42
CA ARG A 761 10.80 18.93 -56.73
C ARG A 761 11.47 17.56 -56.60
N LEU A 762 11.56 16.85 -57.72
CA LEU A 762 12.13 15.50 -57.77
C LEU A 762 13.56 15.49 -57.24
N GLU A 763 14.36 16.51 -57.54
CA GLU A 763 15.76 16.61 -57.11
C GLU A 763 15.87 16.69 -55.58
N ASP A 764 14.99 17.47 -54.94
CA ASP A 764 14.95 17.65 -53.49
C ASP A 764 14.58 16.33 -52.76
N VAL A 765 13.69 15.52 -53.37
CA VAL A 765 13.29 14.21 -52.84
C VAL A 765 14.39 13.16 -53.09
N GLN A 766 15.05 13.21 -54.24
CA GLN A 766 16.16 12.32 -54.58
C GLN A 766 17.33 12.50 -53.60
N GLU A 767 17.69 13.74 -53.25
CA GLU A 767 18.77 14.03 -52.31
C GLU A 767 18.56 13.33 -50.95
N ILE A 768 17.32 13.30 -50.45
CA ILE A 768 16.95 12.64 -49.20
C ILE A 768 17.07 11.10 -49.32
N LEU A 769 16.68 10.54 -50.46
CA LEU A 769 16.54 9.10 -50.66
C LEU A 769 17.81 8.41 -51.16
N ILE A 770 18.88 9.13 -51.53
CA ILE A 770 20.15 8.51 -51.95
C ILE A 770 20.68 7.53 -50.89
N PRO A 771 21.11 6.30 -51.25
CA PRO A 771 21.32 5.76 -52.62
C PRO A 771 20.19 4.84 -53.15
N LEU A 772 18.93 5.04 -52.77
CA LEU A 772 17.82 4.20 -53.23
C LEU A 772 17.61 4.29 -54.75
N ARG A 773 17.16 3.20 -55.37
CA ARG A 773 16.86 3.11 -56.81
C ARG A 773 15.37 3.33 -57.07
N ASN A 774 15.00 3.63 -58.32
CA ASN A 774 13.61 3.80 -58.77
C ASN A 774 12.83 4.89 -57.99
N ILE A 775 13.50 5.97 -57.59
CA ILE A 775 12.88 7.05 -56.80
C ILE A 775 11.76 7.75 -57.59
N GLU A 776 12.05 8.15 -58.83
CA GLU A 776 11.11 8.85 -59.72
C GLU A 776 9.81 8.08 -60.00
N PRO A 777 9.84 6.81 -60.45
CA PRO A 777 8.60 6.07 -60.70
C PRO A 777 7.80 5.82 -59.42
N HIS A 778 8.45 5.57 -58.28
CA HIS A 778 7.74 5.41 -57.00
C HIS A 778 7.11 6.73 -56.50
N LEU A 779 7.80 7.86 -56.68
CA LEU A 779 7.26 9.17 -56.33
C LEU A 779 6.01 9.48 -57.17
N GLN A 780 6.07 9.22 -58.47
CA GLN A 780 4.93 9.43 -59.36
C GLN A 780 3.74 8.55 -58.97
N GLN A 781 3.98 7.26 -58.66
CA GLN A 781 2.92 6.36 -58.19
C GLN A 781 2.24 6.87 -56.91
N ILE A 782 3.01 7.35 -55.94
CA ILE A 782 2.46 7.92 -54.70
C ILE A 782 1.64 9.17 -55.00
N LEU A 783 2.18 10.12 -55.79
CA LEU A 783 1.48 11.37 -56.09
C LEU A 783 0.18 11.16 -56.89
N GLU A 784 0.14 10.15 -57.76
CA GLU A 784 -1.06 9.73 -58.48
C GLU A 784 -2.10 9.07 -57.54
N ALA A 785 -1.65 8.36 -56.50
CA ALA A 785 -2.49 7.66 -55.54
C ALA A 785 -3.12 8.57 -54.48
N ILE A 786 -2.60 9.79 -54.27
CA ILE A 786 -3.20 10.74 -53.32
C ILE A 786 -4.59 11.18 -53.84
N PRO A 787 -5.65 11.09 -53.00
CA PRO A 787 -7.01 11.49 -53.39
C PRO A 787 -7.07 12.89 -54.01
N ILE A 788 -7.89 13.06 -55.05
CA ILE A 788 -8.05 14.34 -55.77
C ILE A 788 -8.51 15.44 -54.79
N GLU A 789 -9.49 15.15 -53.95
CA GLU A 789 -10.02 16.07 -52.92
C GLU A 789 -8.91 16.61 -52.01
N TRP A 790 -7.91 15.79 -51.68
CA TRP A 790 -6.77 16.21 -50.83
C TRP A 790 -5.80 17.10 -51.59
N ARG A 791 -5.58 16.81 -52.88
CA ARG A 791 -4.72 17.65 -53.76
C ARG A 791 -5.35 19.02 -54.01
N GLU A 792 -6.65 19.06 -54.23
CA GLU A 792 -7.43 20.29 -54.35
C GLU A 792 -7.37 21.12 -53.06
N LEU A 793 -7.54 20.48 -51.90
CA LEU A 793 -7.44 21.15 -50.61
C LEU A 793 -6.02 21.70 -50.34
N LEU A 794 -4.96 20.99 -50.72
CA LEU A 794 -3.58 21.49 -50.60
C LEU A 794 -3.26 22.63 -51.57
N GLY A 795 -3.96 22.70 -52.70
CA GLY A 795 -3.80 23.72 -53.72
C GLY A 795 -4.08 25.14 -53.22
N PRO A 796 -3.78 26.17 -54.06
CA PRO A 796 -3.98 27.57 -53.70
C PRO A 796 -5.46 27.91 -53.44
N GLU A 797 -6.39 27.23 -54.11
CA GLU A 797 -7.83 27.42 -53.93
C GLU A 797 -8.43 26.69 -52.72
N GLY A 798 -7.69 25.76 -52.10
CA GLY A 798 -8.17 25.07 -50.92
C GLY A 798 -8.32 26.02 -49.73
N ILE A 799 -9.46 25.96 -49.05
CA ILE A 799 -9.78 26.81 -47.90
C ILE A 799 -10.13 25.92 -46.72
N ASP A 800 -9.46 26.14 -45.59
CA ASP A 800 -9.77 25.45 -44.34
C ASP A 800 -11.18 25.84 -43.84
N PRO A 801 -11.94 24.89 -43.25
CA PRO A 801 -13.30 25.14 -42.79
C PRO A 801 -13.37 26.12 -41.62
N VAL A 802 -14.53 26.76 -41.46
CA VAL A 802 -14.87 27.55 -40.27
C VAL A 802 -14.82 26.66 -39.02
N GLY A 803 -14.32 27.21 -37.91
CA GLY A 803 -14.04 26.50 -36.66
C GLY A 803 -12.60 25.99 -36.55
N THR A 804 -11.77 26.17 -37.59
CA THR A 804 -10.35 25.81 -37.55
C THR A 804 -9.56 26.77 -36.65
N TRP A 805 -8.63 26.22 -35.88
CA TRP A 805 -7.80 26.95 -34.91
C TRP A 805 -6.39 27.17 -35.43
N TYR A 806 -5.83 28.35 -35.18
CA TYR A 806 -4.50 28.77 -35.64
C TYR A 806 -3.65 29.33 -34.51
N CYS A 807 -2.33 29.20 -34.64
CA CYS A 807 -1.36 29.88 -33.78
C CYS A 807 -1.18 31.32 -34.26
N ALA A 808 -1.14 32.28 -33.35
CA ALA A 808 -0.83 33.66 -33.69
C ALA A 808 0.63 33.80 -34.20
N ASN A 809 0.88 34.70 -35.15
CA ASN A 809 2.23 35.01 -35.64
C ASN A 809 2.83 36.18 -34.82
N GLY A 810 3.98 36.00 -34.16
CA GLY A 810 4.73 37.10 -33.49
C GLY A 810 5.12 36.86 -32.02
N GLU A 811 5.56 37.91 -31.31
CA GLU A 811 6.10 37.91 -29.92
C GLU A 811 5.13 37.37 -28.84
N ASP A 812 3.85 37.16 -29.17
CA ASP A 812 2.81 36.64 -28.27
C ASP A 812 2.65 35.11 -28.40
N ALA A 813 3.60 34.34 -27.85
CA ALA A 813 3.64 32.87 -27.95
C ALA A 813 2.46 32.11 -27.28
N ASP A 814 1.56 32.79 -26.55
CA ASP A 814 0.49 32.18 -25.76
C ASP A 814 -0.93 32.42 -26.32
N GLU A 815 -1.04 32.76 -27.61
CA GLU A 815 -2.32 33.11 -28.24
C GLU A 815 -2.69 32.22 -29.43
N VAL A 816 -3.97 31.85 -29.49
CA VAL A 816 -4.56 31.08 -30.60
C VAL A 816 -5.82 31.77 -31.15
N TRP A 817 -6.10 31.56 -32.43
CA TRP A 817 -7.21 32.17 -33.17
C TRP A 817 -8.19 31.09 -33.63
N GLU A 818 -9.48 31.26 -33.33
CA GLU A 818 -10.58 30.45 -33.87
C GLU A 818 -11.17 31.14 -35.10
N MET A 819 -11.16 30.50 -36.27
CA MET A 819 -11.76 31.08 -37.48
C MET A 819 -13.29 31.00 -37.41
N LEU A 820 -13.98 32.14 -37.37
CA LEU A 820 -15.43 32.21 -37.28
C LEU A 820 -16.11 32.37 -38.64
N GLU A 821 -15.49 33.12 -39.56
CA GLU A 821 -16.07 33.38 -40.88
C GLU A 821 -15.00 33.84 -41.86
N ILE A 822 -15.22 33.55 -43.15
CA ILE A 822 -14.48 34.09 -44.27
C ILE A 822 -15.40 35.07 -44.99
N LEU A 823 -15.04 36.35 -44.98
CA LEU A 823 -15.83 37.42 -45.58
C LEU A 823 -15.69 37.37 -47.12
N PRO A 824 -16.68 37.89 -47.89
CA PRO A 824 -16.61 37.95 -49.35
C PRO A 824 -15.38 38.67 -49.90
N SER A 825 -14.74 39.55 -49.10
CA SER A 825 -13.49 40.24 -49.44
C SER A 825 -12.24 39.37 -49.31
N GLY A 826 -12.35 38.12 -48.84
CA GLY A 826 -11.23 37.23 -48.54
C GLY A 826 -10.62 37.43 -47.15
N PHE A 827 -11.13 38.38 -46.35
CA PHE A 827 -10.68 38.60 -44.97
C PHE A 827 -11.28 37.56 -44.01
N ARG A 828 -10.56 37.24 -42.94
CA ARG A 828 -10.98 36.23 -41.97
C ARG A 828 -11.36 36.89 -40.66
N ARG A 829 -12.59 36.64 -40.20
CA ARG A 829 -13.04 37.02 -38.85
C ARG A 829 -12.63 35.92 -37.90
N VAL A 830 -11.84 36.27 -36.88
CA VAL A 830 -11.31 35.33 -35.90
C VAL A 830 -11.66 35.75 -34.48
N ARG A 831 -11.81 34.77 -33.59
CA ARG A 831 -11.86 35.00 -32.13
C ARG A 831 -10.50 34.70 -31.54
N ARG A 832 -9.95 35.65 -30.78
CA ARG A 832 -8.65 35.48 -30.11
C ARG A 832 -8.86 34.77 -28.78
N TRP A 833 -7.95 33.87 -28.43
CA TRP A 833 -7.98 33.13 -27.18
C TRP A 833 -6.59 33.15 -26.56
N LYS A 834 -6.51 33.56 -25.29
CA LYS A 834 -5.25 33.60 -24.54
C LYS A 834 -5.14 32.39 -23.64
N CYS A 835 -3.98 31.74 -23.68
CA CYS A 835 -3.70 30.60 -22.83
C CYS A 835 -3.20 31.05 -21.46
N GLN A 836 -3.83 30.58 -20.39
CA GLN A 836 -3.33 30.78 -19.05
C GLN A 836 -2.18 29.83 -18.77
N ARG A 837 -0.94 30.34 -18.68
CA ARG A 837 0.29 29.52 -18.48
C ARG A 837 0.25 28.55 -17.30
N THR A 838 -0.58 28.80 -16.28
CA THR A 838 -0.68 27.95 -15.08
C THR A 838 -1.66 26.79 -15.21
N SER A 839 -2.72 26.93 -16.02
CA SER A 839 -3.80 25.94 -16.16
C SER A 839 -3.91 25.35 -17.57
N ASN A 840 -3.25 25.97 -18.56
CA ASN A 840 -3.38 25.71 -20.00
C ASN A 840 -4.82 25.84 -20.52
N GLU A 841 -5.70 26.45 -19.72
CA GLU A 841 -7.07 26.76 -20.11
C GLU A 841 -7.06 28.00 -20.98
N LEU A 842 -7.80 27.94 -22.09
CA LEU A 842 -8.00 29.06 -22.99
C LEU A 842 -9.13 29.93 -22.49
N VAL A 843 -8.87 31.24 -22.39
CA VAL A 843 -9.89 32.24 -22.11
C VAL A 843 -10.14 33.05 -23.37
N ALA A 844 -11.40 33.14 -23.76
CA ALA A 844 -11.82 33.92 -24.91
C ALA A 844 -11.48 35.40 -24.68
N SER A 845 -10.87 36.00 -25.69
CA SER A 845 -10.65 37.43 -25.82
C SER A 845 -11.56 37.97 -26.93
N ASN A 846 -11.10 38.98 -27.66
CA ASN A 846 -11.91 39.80 -28.54
C ASN A 846 -12.03 39.14 -29.92
N GLU A 847 -13.05 39.53 -30.69
CA GLU A 847 -13.15 39.20 -32.11
C GLU A 847 -12.43 40.26 -32.95
N GLU A 848 -11.71 39.83 -33.99
CA GLU A 848 -10.91 40.70 -34.86
C GLU A 848 -11.02 40.24 -36.33
N ILE A 849 -10.87 41.18 -37.27
CA ILE A 849 -10.84 40.89 -38.71
C ILE A 849 -9.40 40.97 -39.20
N ILE A 850 -8.83 39.82 -39.59
CA ILE A 850 -7.48 39.73 -40.13
C ILE A 850 -7.52 39.96 -41.64
N LYS A 851 -6.85 41.03 -42.09
CA LYS A 851 -6.80 41.45 -43.50
C LYS A 851 -5.71 40.75 -44.31
N THR A 852 -4.62 40.34 -43.66
CA THR A 852 -3.48 39.65 -44.27
C THR A 852 -3.34 38.25 -43.70
N TRP A 853 -3.56 37.22 -44.52
CA TRP A 853 -3.51 35.83 -44.09
C TRP A 853 -2.33 35.09 -44.70
N SER A 854 -1.25 34.97 -43.93
CA SER A 854 0.02 34.40 -44.38
C SER A 854 0.17 32.90 -44.10
N ASN A 855 -0.91 32.11 -44.05
CA ASN A 855 -0.70 30.67 -43.80
C ASN A 855 -0.35 30.33 -42.35
N PRO A 856 -0.95 30.93 -41.29
CA PRO A 856 -0.52 30.64 -39.92
C PRO A 856 -0.64 29.14 -39.60
N PRO A 857 0.24 28.59 -38.75
CA PRO A 857 0.20 27.18 -38.36
C PRO A 857 -1.11 26.84 -37.64
N GLN A 858 -1.68 25.66 -37.85
CA GLN A 858 -2.90 25.26 -37.13
C GLN A 858 -2.58 24.85 -35.69
N ALA A 859 -3.54 24.99 -34.80
CA ALA A 859 -3.46 24.59 -33.39
C ALA A 859 -4.52 23.53 -33.10
N ARG A 860 -4.21 22.53 -32.27
CA ARG A 860 -5.20 21.52 -31.84
C ARG A 860 -5.73 21.86 -30.46
N ILE A 861 -7.03 22.13 -30.38
CA ILE A 861 -7.72 22.46 -29.11
C ILE A 861 -8.66 21.31 -28.73
N VAL A 862 -8.62 20.88 -27.47
CA VAL A 862 -9.50 19.83 -26.94
C VAL A 862 -10.33 20.38 -25.78
N GLY A 863 -11.66 20.17 -25.84
CA GLY A 863 -12.58 20.56 -24.76
C GLY A 863 -12.76 19.44 -23.73
N LYS A 864 -12.56 19.72 -22.44
CA LYS A 864 -12.80 18.78 -21.32
C LYS A 864 -13.95 19.26 -20.41
N GLY A 865 -14.95 18.38 -20.22
CA GLY A 865 -16.05 18.51 -19.26
C GLY A 865 -17.24 19.37 -19.72
N GLY A 866 -18.47 18.97 -19.37
CA GLY A 866 -19.70 19.75 -19.63
C GLY A 866 -20.56 19.25 -20.80
N THR A 867 -21.86 19.06 -20.58
CA THR A 867 -22.87 18.74 -21.62
C THR A 867 -23.33 19.96 -22.42
N VAL A 868 -22.96 21.17 -21.98
CA VAL A 868 -23.30 22.47 -22.60
C VAL A 868 -21.98 23.16 -22.96
N GLU A 869 -21.88 23.74 -24.16
CA GLU A 869 -20.65 24.36 -24.69
C GLU A 869 -20.04 25.42 -23.75
N GLU A 870 -20.88 26.17 -23.03
CA GLU A 870 -20.47 27.21 -22.07
C GLU A 870 -19.71 26.68 -20.84
N ARG A 871 -19.77 25.38 -20.55
CA ARG A 871 -19.05 24.75 -19.43
C ARG A 871 -17.81 23.96 -19.87
N LYS A 872 -17.50 23.92 -21.17
CA LYS A 872 -16.33 23.22 -21.71
C LYS A 872 -15.06 24.02 -21.45
N LYS A 873 -14.10 23.36 -20.80
CA LYS A 873 -12.74 23.92 -20.64
C LYS A 873 -11.92 23.58 -21.87
N TRP A 874 -11.55 24.59 -22.64
CA TRP A 874 -10.73 24.44 -23.84
C TRP A 874 -9.25 24.42 -23.47
N THR A 875 -8.51 23.43 -23.97
CA THR A 875 -7.08 23.27 -23.71
C THR A 875 -6.33 23.20 -25.03
N TRP A 876 -5.27 24.00 -25.19
CA TRP A 876 -4.35 23.88 -26.33
C TRP A 876 -3.39 22.72 -26.11
N VAL A 877 -3.43 21.74 -27.00
CA VAL A 877 -2.59 20.54 -26.92
C VAL A 877 -1.16 20.90 -27.31
N GLY A 878 -0.20 20.55 -26.46
CA GLY A 878 1.24 20.70 -26.72
C GLY A 878 1.79 22.13 -26.73
N HIS A 879 0.95 23.16 -26.60
CA HIS A 879 1.32 24.57 -26.83
C HIS A 879 2.17 24.77 -28.09
N SER A 880 1.84 23.99 -29.12
CA SER A 880 2.61 23.93 -30.35
C SER A 880 1.67 23.79 -31.54
N PRO A 881 2.12 24.23 -32.73
CA PRO A 881 1.42 23.95 -33.97
C PRO A 881 1.12 22.46 -34.19
N LEU A 882 0.02 22.15 -34.86
CA LEU A 882 -0.42 20.80 -35.23
C LEU A 882 0.70 20.01 -35.89
N ARG A 883 1.40 20.61 -36.86
CA ARG A 883 2.56 20.01 -37.54
C ARG A 883 3.77 19.66 -36.66
N LYS A 884 3.82 20.16 -35.42
CA LYS A 884 4.88 19.85 -34.44
C LYS A 884 4.41 18.87 -33.36
N LEU A 885 3.14 18.49 -33.34
CA LEU A 885 2.63 17.51 -32.38
C LEU A 885 3.19 16.12 -32.69
N CYS A 886 3.51 15.37 -31.64
CA CYS A 886 3.95 13.98 -31.77
C CYS A 886 2.84 13.08 -32.33
N ILE A 887 1.61 13.26 -31.85
CA ILE A 887 0.41 12.56 -32.32
C ILE A 887 -0.73 13.57 -32.30
N ASP A 888 -1.51 13.64 -33.39
CA ASP A 888 -2.76 14.39 -33.37
C ASP A 888 -3.83 13.63 -32.57
N PRO A 889 -4.28 14.16 -31.41
CA PRO A 889 -5.27 13.49 -30.59
C PRO A 889 -6.66 13.37 -31.22
N ALA A 890 -6.96 14.12 -32.28
CA ALA A 890 -8.24 14.07 -32.99
C ALA A 890 -8.22 13.16 -34.23
N ALA A 891 -7.04 12.71 -34.67
CA ALA A 891 -6.91 11.94 -35.90
C ALA A 891 -7.40 10.49 -35.77
N TRP A 892 -7.37 9.93 -34.55
CA TRP A 892 -7.61 8.50 -34.33
C TRP A 892 -8.68 8.24 -33.27
N SER A 893 -9.53 7.24 -33.51
CA SER A 893 -10.56 6.80 -32.57
C SER A 893 -10.74 5.27 -32.60
N TRP A 894 -11.36 4.74 -31.54
CA TRP A 894 -11.85 3.36 -31.49
C TRP A 894 -13.35 3.34 -31.75
N ALA A 895 -13.82 2.44 -32.62
CA ALA A 895 -15.23 2.14 -32.76
C ALA A 895 -15.76 1.50 -31.46
N THR A 896 -16.95 1.94 -31.02
CA THR A 896 -17.58 1.46 -29.80
C THR A 896 -19.02 1.02 -30.06
N GLU A 897 -19.42 -0.10 -29.44
CA GLU A 897 -20.79 -0.63 -29.53
C GLU A 897 -21.84 0.19 -28.75
N ASP A 898 -21.43 1.31 -28.13
CA ASP A 898 -22.35 2.17 -27.38
C ASP A 898 -23.12 3.07 -28.33
N VAL A 899 -24.45 2.88 -28.39
CA VAL A 899 -25.36 3.68 -29.22
C VAL A 899 -25.26 5.19 -28.91
N LYS A 900 -24.87 5.57 -27.68
CA LYS A 900 -24.72 6.98 -27.27
C LYS A 900 -23.35 7.58 -27.58
N GLN A 901 -22.32 6.75 -27.69
CA GLN A 901 -20.96 7.16 -28.01
C GLN A 901 -20.39 6.10 -28.97
N PRO A 902 -20.60 6.25 -30.29
CA PRO A 902 -20.21 5.24 -31.28
C PRO A 902 -18.70 5.24 -31.59
N GLN A 903 -17.99 6.29 -31.17
CA GLN A 903 -16.55 6.40 -31.29
C GLN A 903 -15.94 6.96 -30.01
N LEU A 904 -14.78 6.43 -29.65
CA LEU A 904 -13.94 6.94 -28.57
C LEU A 904 -12.68 7.59 -29.15
N PRO A 905 -12.56 8.92 -29.12
CA PRO A 905 -11.34 9.62 -29.56
C PRO A 905 -10.11 9.26 -28.74
N LEU A 906 -8.92 9.35 -29.35
CA LEU A 906 -7.64 9.10 -28.69
C LEU A 906 -7.40 10.01 -27.48
N SER A 907 -7.79 11.29 -27.57
CA SER A 907 -7.75 12.26 -26.47
C SER A 907 -8.52 11.83 -25.21
N ASP A 908 -9.56 11.03 -25.40
CA ASP A 908 -10.52 10.65 -24.37
C ASP A 908 -10.23 9.28 -23.76
N TYR A 909 -9.13 8.65 -24.18
CA TYR A 909 -8.69 7.37 -23.65
C TYR A 909 -8.39 7.45 -22.15
N SER A 910 -8.92 6.49 -21.41
CA SER A 910 -8.59 6.27 -19.99
C SER A 910 -8.41 4.79 -19.74
N VAL A 911 -7.73 4.42 -18.65
CA VAL A 911 -7.56 3.01 -18.25
C VAL A 911 -8.90 2.29 -18.15
N ALA A 912 -9.94 2.96 -17.63
CA ALA A 912 -11.27 2.38 -17.49
C ALA A 912 -11.91 2.11 -18.86
N LYS A 913 -11.89 3.08 -19.77
CA LYS A 913 -12.42 2.90 -21.13
C LYS A 913 -11.62 1.84 -21.91
N GLY A 914 -10.29 1.91 -21.85
CA GLY A 914 -9.37 0.93 -22.45
C GLY A 914 -9.54 -0.49 -21.93
N TYR A 915 -9.83 -0.64 -20.63
CA TYR A 915 -10.15 -1.91 -19.99
C TYR A 915 -11.50 -2.45 -20.46
N ASN A 916 -12.54 -1.62 -20.53
CA ASN A 916 -13.87 -2.03 -21.00
C ASN A 916 -13.85 -2.49 -22.46
N MET A 917 -13.12 -1.78 -23.34
CA MET A 917 -12.93 -2.23 -24.73
C MET A 917 -12.20 -3.58 -24.78
N ARG A 918 -11.17 -3.76 -23.93
CA ARG A 918 -10.45 -5.05 -23.79
C ARG A 918 -11.32 -6.17 -23.22
N LEU A 919 -12.32 -5.86 -22.40
CA LEU A 919 -13.24 -6.85 -21.88
C LEU A 919 -14.14 -7.43 -22.98
N LYS A 920 -14.63 -6.55 -23.86
CA LYS A 920 -15.54 -6.88 -24.96
C LYS A 920 -14.86 -7.49 -26.18
N THR A 921 -13.55 -7.29 -26.35
CA THR A 921 -12.80 -7.89 -27.45
C THR A 921 -12.61 -9.40 -27.29
N GLY A 922 -12.84 -10.12 -28.39
CA GLY A 922 -12.77 -11.57 -28.50
C GLY A 922 -14.15 -12.22 -28.64
N ASN A 923 -14.20 -13.38 -29.31
CA ASN A 923 -15.43 -14.12 -29.62
C ASN A 923 -16.02 -14.80 -28.36
N ARG A 924 -16.47 -14.01 -27.39
CA ARG A 924 -16.90 -14.48 -26.05
C ARG A 924 -18.42 -14.40 -25.91
N ARG A 925 -19.01 -15.48 -25.39
CA ARG A 925 -20.45 -15.51 -25.06
C ARG A 925 -20.73 -14.62 -23.85
N SER A 926 -21.76 -13.78 -23.92
CA SER A 926 -22.24 -12.99 -22.79
C SER A 926 -22.82 -13.91 -21.70
N PRO A 927 -22.89 -13.47 -20.41
CA PRO A 927 -23.54 -14.28 -19.38
C PRO A 927 -24.99 -14.63 -19.71
N ALA A 928 -25.72 -13.73 -20.40
CA ALA A 928 -27.07 -14.00 -20.90
C ALA A 928 -27.08 -15.14 -21.93
N GLN A 929 -26.21 -15.12 -22.93
CA GLN A 929 -26.10 -16.22 -23.91
C GLN A 929 -25.75 -17.56 -23.25
N VAL A 930 -24.89 -17.54 -22.22
CA VAL A 930 -24.55 -18.74 -21.45
C VAL A 930 -25.73 -19.23 -20.60
N ALA A 931 -26.48 -18.32 -19.97
CA ALA A 931 -27.68 -18.65 -19.20
C ALA A 931 -28.76 -19.28 -20.08
N ILE A 932 -29.06 -18.66 -21.23
CA ILE A 932 -30.04 -19.13 -22.21
C ILE A 932 -29.69 -20.55 -22.68
N SER A 933 -28.45 -20.74 -23.16
CA SER A 933 -28.00 -22.04 -23.64
C SER A 933 -28.08 -23.15 -22.57
N ARG A 934 -27.82 -22.82 -21.30
CA ARG A 934 -27.90 -23.79 -20.19
C ARG A 934 -29.33 -24.09 -19.79
N TRP A 935 -30.22 -23.10 -19.77
CA TRP A 935 -31.61 -23.31 -19.40
C TRP A 935 -32.40 -24.02 -20.51
N GLN A 936 -32.15 -23.72 -21.79
CA GLN A 936 -32.74 -24.45 -22.92
C GLN A 936 -32.41 -25.95 -22.92
N ALA A 937 -31.29 -26.35 -22.30
CA ALA A 937 -30.94 -27.75 -22.12
C ALA A 937 -31.70 -28.44 -20.96
N VAL A 938 -32.44 -27.68 -20.14
CA VAL A 938 -33.05 -28.14 -18.89
C VAL A 938 -34.58 -28.00 -18.91
N ILE A 939 -35.11 -26.98 -19.59
CA ILE A 939 -36.55 -26.72 -19.72
C ILE A 939 -36.96 -26.73 -21.20
N SER A 940 -38.21 -27.06 -21.47
CA SER A 940 -38.79 -27.11 -22.82
C SER A 940 -39.24 -25.75 -23.36
N GLU A 941 -39.13 -24.68 -22.58
CA GLU A 941 -39.45 -23.33 -23.03
C GLU A 941 -38.35 -22.75 -23.92
N ASP A 942 -38.75 -22.06 -25.00
CA ASP A 942 -37.80 -21.29 -25.79
C ASP A 942 -37.39 -20.00 -25.06
N LEU A 943 -36.09 -19.88 -24.80
CA LEU A 943 -35.47 -18.73 -24.14
C LEU A 943 -34.55 -17.93 -25.07
N SER A 944 -34.61 -18.14 -26.39
CA SER A 944 -33.70 -17.51 -27.35
C SER A 944 -33.68 -15.97 -27.23
N GLU A 945 -34.81 -15.37 -26.88
CA GLU A 945 -34.96 -13.92 -26.68
C GLU A 945 -34.94 -13.47 -25.21
N ALA A 946 -34.65 -14.37 -24.26
CA ALA A 946 -34.73 -14.06 -22.83
C ALA A 946 -33.54 -13.21 -22.29
N GLY A 947 -32.65 -12.73 -23.16
CA GLY A 947 -31.46 -11.97 -22.77
C GLY A 947 -31.75 -10.74 -21.91
N PRO A 948 -32.65 -9.83 -22.34
CA PRO A 948 -33.06 -8.68 -21.53
C PRO A 948 -33.70 -9.07 -20.19
N SER A 949 -34.47 -10.16 -20.16
CA SER A 949 -35.10 -10.67 -18.92
C SER A 949 -34.07 -11.16 -17.90
N PHE A 950 -32.99 -11.79 -18.35
CA PHE A 950 -31.87 -12.15 -17.47
C PHE A 950 -31.11 -10.92 -16.95
N GLN A 951 -30.88 -9.91 -17.79
CA GLN A 951 -30.27 -8.65 -17.35
C GLN A 951 -31.13 -7.96 -16.29
N ALA A 952 -32.44 -7.85 -16.51
CA ALA A 952 -33.38 -7.28 -15.55
C ALA A 952 -33.44 -8.07 -14.23
N LEU A 953 -33.34 -9.41 -14.30
CA LEU A 953 -33.18 -10.26 -13.12
C LEU A 953 -31.91 -9.90 -12.35
N TRP A 954 -30.75 -9.88 -13.00
CA TRP A 954 -29.47 -9.61 -12.33
C TRP A 954 -29.37 -8.20 -11.77
N GLU A 955 -29.92 -7.21 -12.48
CA GLU A 955 -30.12 -5.86 -11.93
C GLU A 955 -30.92 -5.90 -10.63
N SER A 956 -32.04 -6.63 -10.62
CA SER A 956 -32.89 -6.74 -9.42
C SER A 956 -32.14 -7.37 -8.23
N LEU A 957 -31.28 -8.37 -8.48
CA LEU A 957 -30.48 -9.03 -7.45
C LEU A 957 -29.52 -8.09 -6.71
N THR A 958 -29.07 -7.01 -7.36
CA THR A 958 -28.18 -6.03 -6.73
C THR A 958 -28.83 -5.25 -5.58
N TYR A 959 -30.16 -5.20 -5.54
CA TYR A 959 -30.92 -4.47 -4.52
C TYR A 959 -31.30 -5.34 -3.31
N LEU A 960 -31.16 -6.66 -3.39
CA LEU A 960 -31.59 -7.57 -2.33
C LEU A 960 -30.72 -7.40 -1.05
N PRO A 961 -31.30 -7.57 0.14
CA PRO A 961 -30.63 -7.26 1.39
C PRO A 961 -29.57 -8.31 1.80
N ASN A 962 -29.77 -9.58 1.44
CA ASN A 962 -28.98 -10.72 1.91
C ASN A 962 -28.10 -11.34 0.81
N GLY A 963 -26.78 -11.26 0.98
CA GLY A 963 -25.80 -11.78 0.01
C GLY A 963 -25.84 -13.30 -0.21
N LYS A 964 -26.23 -14.10 0.80
CA LYS A 964 -26.34 -15.56 0.65
C LYS A 964 -27.49 -15.94 -0.29
N GLN A 965 -28.62 -15.25 -0.15
CA GLN A 965 -29.79 -15.45 -1.00
C GLN A 965 -29.50 -15.00 -2.43
N VAL A 966 -28.86 -13.83 -2.59
CA VAL A 966 -28.39 -13.35 -3.89
C VAL A 966 -27.45 -14.36 -4.57
N ALA A 967 -26.51 -14.94 -3.83
CA ALA A 967 -25.59 -15.93 -4.37
C ALA A 967 -26.29 -17.21 -4.86
N ILE A 968 -27.32 -17.69 -4.13
CA ILE A 968 -28.11 -18.86 -4.56
C ILE A 968 -28.91 -18.54 -5.83
N LEU A 969 -29.61 -17.39 -5.86
CA LEU A 969 -30.41 -16.99 -7.03
C LEU A 969 -29.52 -16.75 -8.26
N TRP A 970 -28.35 -16.15 -8.06
CA TRP A 970 -27.37 -15.97 -9.13
C TRP A 970 -26.83 -17.32 -9.64
N GLN A 971 -26.48 -18.26 -8.74
CA GLN A 971 -26.06 -19.61 -9.15
C GLN A 971 -27.17 -20.35 -9.90
N MET A 972 -28.42 -20.18 -9.48
CA MET A 972 -29.57 -20.78 -10.14
C MET A 972 -29.76 -20.21 -11.54
N SER A 973 -29.67 -18.88 -11.70
CA SER A 973 -29.80 -18.19 -13.00
C SER A 973 -28.82 -18.70 -14.06
N LEU A 974 -27.65 -19.22 -13.66
CA LEU A 974 -26.62 -19.76 -14.54
C LEU A 974 -26.58 -21.30 -14.56
N VAL A 975 -27.52 -21.99 -13.91
CA VAL A 975 -27.57 -23.46 -13.77
C VAL A 975 -26.25 -24.03 -13.18
N VAL A 976 -25.70 -23.35 -12.17
CA VAL A 976 -24.45 -23.76 -11.48
C VAL A 976 -24.63 -24.07 -10.00
N THR A 977 -25.88 -24.28 -9.58
CA THR A 977 -26.17 -24.83 -8.26
C THR A 977 -25.64 -26.27 -8.17
N PRO A 978 -24.92 -26.66 -7.10
CA PRO A 978 -24.26 -27.97 -7.03
C PRO A 978 -25.24 -29.11 -6.70
N SER A 979 -26.13 -29.40 -7.64
CA SER A 979 -26.98 -30.60 -7.68
C SER A 979 -26.14 -31.86 -7.92
N ALA A 980 -26.68 -33.05 -7.62
CA ALA A 980 -25.92 -34.30 -7.82
C ALA A 980 -25.46 -34.49 -9.27
N VAL A 981 -26.34 -34.24 -10.24
CA VAL A 981 -26.00 -34.30 -11.68
C VAL A 981 -24.90 -33.30 -12.02
N TRP A 982 -24.99 -32.07 -11.51
CA TRP A 982 -23.97 -31.05 -11.76
C TRP A 982 -22.61 -31.45 -11.18
N LEU A 983 -22.56 -32.00 -9.96
CA LEU A 983 -21.32 -32.45 -9.32
C LEU A 983 -20.68 -33.63 -10.08
N VAL A 984 -21.49 -34.62 -10.51
CA VAL A 984 -21.00 -35.76 -11.32
C VAL A 984 -20.45 -35.29 -12.66
N SER A 985 -21.11 -34.34 -13.33
CA SER A 985 -20.60 -33.75 -14.59
C SER A 985 -19.24 -33.04 -14.44
N ARG A 986 -18.82 -32.77 -13.20
CA ARG A 986 -17.52 -32.18 -12.84
C ARG A 986 -16.54 -33.22 -12.26
N GLY A 987 -16.84 -34.51 -12.41
CA GLY A 987 -15.98 -35.61 -11.98
C GLY A 987 -16.03 -35.93 -10.48
N MET A 988 -17.02 -35.40 -9.74
CA MET A 988 -17.17 -35.74 -8.33
C MET A 988 -17.99 -37.02 -8.15
N GLN A 989 -17.50 -37.93 -7.31
CA GLN A 989 -18.22 -39.14 -6.93
C GLN A 989 -19.27 -38.80 -5.87
N VAL A 990 -20.52 -38.62 -6.31
CA VAL A 990 -21.67 -38.41 -5.42
C VAL A 990 -22.85 -39.26 -5.90
N GLU A 991 -23.68 -39.74 -4.97
CA GLU A 991 -24.88 -40.50 -5.30
C GLU A 991 -25.84 -39.65 -6.16
N LEU A 992 -26.29 -40.12 -7.32
CA LEU A 992 -27.20 -39.34 -8.17
C LEU A 992 -28.58 -39.17 -7.54
N LYS A 993 -28.97 -40.08 -6.66
CA LYS A 993 -30.29 -40.16 -6.05
C LYS A 993 -30.58 -38.95 -5.13
N CYS A 994 -31.81 -38.45 -5.18
CA CYS A 994 -32.27 -37.38 -4.31
C CYS A 994 -32.51 -37.90 -2.88
N PRO A 995 -31.84 -37.34 -1.84
CA PRO A 995 -31.96 -37.82 -0.46
C PRO A 995 -33.30 -37.51 0.20
N ARG A 996 -34.16 -36.69 -0.44
CA ARG A 996 -35.44 -36.24 0.13
C ARG A 996 -36.66 -36.98 -0.40
N CYS A 997 -36.58 -37.53 -1.62
CA CYS A 997 -37.71 -38.21 -2.27
C CYS A 997 -37.33 -39.50 -3.01
N ASN A 998 -36.06 -39.92 -2.91
CA ASN A 998 -35.53 -41.11 -3.58
C ASN A 998 -35.57 -41.09 -5.12
N TRP A 999 -35.75 -39.92 -5.74
CA TRP A 999 -35.69 -39.79 -7.20
C TRP A 999 -34.31 -40.17 -7.77
N PRO A 1000 -34.19 -40.89 -8.89
CA PRO A 1000 -32.92 -41.47 -9.34
C PRO A 1000 -31.81 -40.45 -9.69
N PHE A 1001 -32.16 -39.25 -10.15
CA PHE A 1001 -31.21 -38.21 -10.56
C PHE A 1001 -31.61 -36.81 -10.04
N GLU A 1002 -30.90 -36.30 -9.03
CA GLU A 1002 -31.10 -34.95 -8.51
C GLU A 1002 -30.47 -33.92 -9.46
N SER A 1003 -31.26 -33.44 -10.43
CA SER A 1003 -30.93 -32.33 -11.33
C SER A 1003 -31.23 -30.96 -10.68
N THR A 1004 -30.79 -29.86 -11.31
CA THR A 1004 -31.13 -28.50 -10.85
C THR A 1004 -32.64 -28.26 -10.88
N ARG A 1005 -33.34 -28.70 -11.95
CA ARG A 1005 -34.80 -28.61 -12.05
C ARG A 1005 -35.50 -29.45 -10.98
N HIS A 1006 -35.00 -30.67 -10.75
CA HIS A 1006 -35.54 -31.55 -9.71
C HIS A 1006 -35.39 -30.94 -8.31
N LEU A 1007 -34.19 -30.45 -7.99
CA LEU A 1007 -33.88 -29.82 -6.70
C LEU A 1007 -34.83 -28.67 -6.38
N TRP A 1008 -35.04 -27.76 -7.32
CA TRP A 1008 -35.78 -26.53 -7.07
C TRP A 1008 -37.29 -26.68 -7.23
N TRP A 1009 -37.78 -27.54 -8.13
CA TRP A 1009 -39.22 -27.62 -8.45
C TRP A 1009 -39.83 -29.03 -8.38
N GLU A 1010 -39.28 -30.02 -9.10
CA GLU A 1010 -39.97 -31.32 -9.27
C GLU A 1010 -39.96 -32.17 -8.00
N CYS A 1011 -38.96 -32.00 -7.13
CA CYS A 1011 -38.86 -32.75 -5.88
C CYS A 1011 -40.10 -32.50 -5.00
N PRO A 1012 -40.86 -33.55 -4.59
CA PRO A 1012 -42.05 -33.40 -3.74
C PRO A 1012 -41.80 -32.58 -2.47
N ALA A 1013 -40.61 -32.73 -1.87
CA ALA A 1013 -40.21 -31.96 -0.69
C ALA A 1013 -40.08 -30.45 -0.99
N SER A 1014 -39.49 -30.06 -2.14
CA SER A 1014 -39.41 -28.66 -2.56
C SER A 1014 -40.79 -28.12 -2.95
N ARG A 1015 -41.56 -28.90 -3.72
CA ARG A 1015 -42.91 -28.53 -4.17
C ARG A 1015 -43.87 -28.29 -3.00
N ARG A 1016 -43.72 -29.03 -1.89
CA ARG A 1016 -44.48 -28.80 -0.65
C ARG A 1016 -44.25 -27.39 -0.09
N VAL A 1017 -43.00 -26.91 -0.08
CA VAL A 1017 -42.64 -25.56 0.40
C VAL A 1017 -43.24 -24.49 -0.51
N TRP A 1018 -43.11 -24.64 -1.84
CA TRP A 1018 -43.67 -23.70 -2.80
C TRP A 1018 -45.20 -23.65 -2.76
N LYS A 1019 -45.87 -24.81 -2.66
CA LYS A 1019 -47.34 -24.89 -2.52
C LYS A 1019 -47.82 -24.19 -1.25
N TRP A 1020 -47.14 -24.44 -0.13
CA TRP A 1020 -47.46 -23.80 1.14
C TRP A 1020 -47.32 -22.27 1.03
N TRP A 1021 -46.25 -21.76 0.42
CA TRP A 1021 -46.07 -20.32 0.23
C TRP A 1021 -47.06 -19.72 -0.78
N LYS A 1022 -47.37 -20.40 -1.90
CA LYS A 1022 -48.35 -19.94 -2.90
C LYS A 1022 -49.71 -19.63 -2.26
N LEU A 1023 -50.19 -20.51 -1.37
CA LEU A 1023 -51.44 -20.30 -0.62
C LEU A 1023 -51.40 -19.07 0.29
N HIS A 1024 -50.23 -18.76 0.85
CA HIS A 1024 -50.03 -17.60 1.71
C HIS A 1024 -49.96 -16.32 0.85
N TRP A 1025 -49.18 -16.33 -0.23
CA TRP A 1025 -49.08 -15.20 -1.15
C TRP A 1025 -50.41 -14.83 -1.79
N GLN A 1026 -51.28 -15.79 -2.09
CA GLN A 1026 -52.63 -15.53 -2.59
C GLN A 1026 -53.51 -14.74 -1.60
N ARG A 1027 -53.20 -14.76 -0.30
CA ARG A 1027 -53.96 -14.04 0.73
C ARG A 1027 -53.49 -12.61 0.95
N PHE A 1028 -52.20 -12.32 0.79
CA PHE A 1028 -51.63 -10.99 1.11
C PHE A 1028 -50.83 -10.34 -0.02
N GLY A 1029 -50.36 -11.10 -1.01
CA GLY A 1029 -49.49 -10.66 -2.08
C GLY A 1029 -50.23 -10.09 -3.29
N ASP A 1030 -49.47 -9.45 -4.17
CA ASP A 1030 -49.98 -8.88 -5.42
C ASP A 1030 -50.06 -9.95 -6.53
N PRO A 1031 -51.08 -9.91 -7.41
CA PRO A 1031 -51.22 -10.84 -8.54
C PRO A 1031 -50.13 -10.70 -9.62
N VAL A 1032 -49.24 -9.70 -9.54
CA VAL A 1032 -48.12 -9.51 -10.48
C VAL A 1032 -47.17 -10.73 -10.56
N VAL A 1033 -47.15 -11.60 -9.56
CA VAL A 1033 -46.31 -12.82 -9.54
C VAL A 1033 -47.14 -14.05 -9.22
N ASP A 1034 -47.13 -15.03 -10.13
CA ASP A 1034 -47.60 -16.39 -9.84
C ASP A 1034 -46.44 -17.32 -9.48
N TRP A 1035 -46.58 -18.07 -8.38
CA TRP A 1035 -45.57 -18.97 -7.83
C TRP A 1035 -45.54 -20.32 -8.57
N GLU A 1036 -45.34 -20.24 -9.87
CA GLU A 1036 -45.24 -21.38 -10.79
C GLU A 1036 -43.79 -21.69 -11.16
N GLU A 1037 -43.60 -22.78 -11.93
CA GLU A 1037 -42.28 -23.30 -12.30
C GLU A 1037 -41.38 -22.22 -12.90
N LYS A 1038 -41.90 -21.47 -13.87
CA LYS A 1038 -41.18 -20.42 -14.59
C LYS A 1038 -40.69 -19.33 -13.64
N TRP A 1039 -41.54 -18.85 -12.73
CA TRP A 1039 -41.15 -17.85 -11.73
C TRP A 1039 -40.12 -18.40 -10.76
N VAL A 1040 -40.33 -19.61 -10.23
CA VAL A 1040 -39.41 -20.21 -9.26
C VAL A 1040 -38.03 -20.40 -9.89
N LEU A 1041 -37.95 -20.97 -11.09
CA LEU A 1041 -36.69 -21.29 -11.75
C LEU A 1041 -35.99 -20.06 -12.35
N LEU A 1042 -36.72 -19.24 -13.12
CA LEU A 1042 -36.12 -18.11 -13.85
C LEU A 1042 -36.21 -16.81 -13.07
N GLY A 1043 -37.33 -16.54 -12.39
CA GLY A 1043 -37.52 -15.32 -11.61
C GLY A 1043 -37.72 -14.07 -12.46
N PHE A 1044 -38.20 -14.21 -13.69
CA PHE A 1044 -38.49 -13.07 -14.56
C PHE A 1044 -39.73 -12.32 -14.07
N LEU A 1045 -39.62 -11.00 -14.00
CA LEU A 1045 -40.73 -10.09 -13.76
C LEU A 1045 -41.10 -9.37 -15.06
N PRO A 1046 -42.31 -8.80 -15.17
CA PRO A 1046 -42.68 -7.95 -16.30
C PRO A 1046 -41.75 -6.73 -16.43
N ALA A 1047 -41.53 -6.26 -17.67
CA ALA A 1047 -40.64 -5.13 -17.95
C ALA A 1047 -41.06 -3.86 -17.19
N GLY A 1048 -40.07 -3.08 -16.72
CA GLY A 1048 -40.29 -1.81 -16.00
C GLY A 1048 -40.63 -1.95 -14.50
N VAL A 1049 -40.99 -3.15 -14.04
CA VAL A 1049 -41.44 -3.40 -12.67
C VAL A 1049 -40.28 -3.44 -11.65
N HIS A 1050 -39.05 -3.70 -12.11
CA HIS A 1050 -37.85 -3.87 -11.26
C HIS A 1050 -37.39 -2.61 -10.52
N ARG A 1051 -37.77 -1.41 -10.99
CA ARG A 1051 -37.33 -0.13 -10.39
C ARG A 1051 -38.18 0.29 -9.19
N ASN A 1052 -39.38 -0.27 -9.05
CA ASN A 1052 -40.32 0.07 -8.00
C ASN A 1052 -40.15 -0.91 -6.83
N ARG A 1053 -39.71 -0.42 -5.66
CA ARG A 1053 -39.52 -1.21 -4.42
C ARG A 1053 -40.85 -1.59 -3.76
N GLY A 1054 -41.72 -2.30 -4.49
CA GLY A 1054 -43.03 -2.79 -4.05
C GLY A 1054 -43.11 -4.32 -3.94
N TRP A 1055 -44.28 -4.90 -4.18
CA TRP A 1055 -44.52 -6.36 -4.15
C TRP A 1055 -43.55 -7.22 -5.00
N PRO A 1056 -43.09 -6.81 -6.19
CA PRO A 1056 -42.13 -7.56 -6.99
C PRO A 1056 -40.75 -7.71 -6.34
N TYR A 1057 -40.30 -6.67 -5.62
CA TYR A 1057 -39.09 -6.73 -4.80
C TYR A 1057 -39.27 -7.73 -3.65
N ILE A 1058 -40.42 -7.67 -2.95
CA ILE A 1058 -40.74 -8.61 -1.88
C ILE A 1058 -40.77 -10.04 -2.42
N ALA A 1059 -41.35 -10.27 -3.60
CA ALA A 1059 -41.40 -11.58 -4.23
C ALA A 1059 -40.00 -12.16 -4.48
N GLN A 1060 -39.03 -11.35 -4.94
CA GLN A 1060 -37.64 -11.80 -5.11
C GLN A 1060 -36.94 -12.09 -3.77
N VAL A 1061 -37.16 -11.27 -2.75
CA VAL A 1061 -36.64 -11.51 -1.38
C VAL A 1061 -37.14 -12.85 -0.86
N VAL A 1062 -38.45 -13.11 -0.99
CA VAL A 1062 -39.03 -14.37 -0.52
C VAL A 1062 -38.56 -15.55 -1.36
N ARG A 1063 -38.47 -15.41 -2.68
CA ARG A 1063 -37.92 -16.44 -3.55
C ARG A 1063 -36.50 -16.82 -3.12
N GLY A 1064 -35.65 -15.84 -2.82
CA GLY A 1064 -34.30 -16.06 -2.28
C GLY A 1064 -34.30 -16.79 -0.95
N LEU A 1065 -35.15 -16.39 -0.02
CA LEU A 1065 -35.32 -17.03 1.29
C LEU A 1065 -35.76 -18.50 1.17
N LEU A 1066 -36.79 -18.77 0.36
CA LEU A 1066 -37.30 -20.12 0.17
C LEU A 1066 -36.27 -21.02 -0.52
N CYS A 1067 -35.51 -20.48 -1.49
CA CYS A 1067 -34.39 -21.20 -2.09
C CYS A 1067 -33.30 -21.51 -1.05
N GLU A 1068 -32.98 -20.58 -0.15
CA GLU A 1068 -32.03 -20.83 0.95
C GLU A 1068 -32.51 -21.95 1.87
N ILE A 1069 -33.79 -21.98 2.22
CA ILE A 1069 -34.38 -23.01 3.10
C ILE A 1069 -34.37 -24.37 2.41
N ILE A 1070 -34.78 -24.45 1.14
CA ILE A 1070 -34.74 -25.67 0.33
C ILE A 1070 -33.29 -26.18 0.20
N TRP A 1071 -32.33 -25.28 0.01
CA TRP A 1071 -30.91 -25.63 -0.05
C TRP A 1071 -30.39 -26.21 1.26
N LYS A 1072 -30.74 -25.60 2.40
CA LYS A 1072 -30.39 -26.11 3.74
C LYS A 1072 -31.05 -27.46 4.01
N ASP A 1073 -32.35 -27.60 3.72
CA ASP A 1073 -33.10 -28.84 3.85
C ASP A 1073 -32.43 -29.99 3.08
N ARG A 1074 -32.08 -29.75 1.80
CA ARG A 1074 -31.39 -30.73 0.97
C ARG A 1074 -30.03 -31.12 1.54
N ASN A 1075 -29.21 -30.16 1.96
CA ASN A 1075 -27.88 -30.45 2.49
C ASN A 1075 -27.96 -31.20 3.83
N ARG A 1076 -28.93 -30.86 4.69
CA ARG A 1076 -29.19 -31.57 5.94
C ARG A 1076 -29.61 -33.02 5.70
N ALA A 1077 -30.53 -33.24 4.76
CA ALA A 1077 -30.93 -34.58 4.35
C ALA A 1077 -29.75 -35.40 3.80
N ARG A 1078 -28.81 -34.75 3.09
CA ARG A 1078 -27.67 -35.43 2.47
C ARG A 1078 -26.53 -35.73 3.43
N PHE A 1079 -26.12 -34.74 4.24
CA PHE A 1079 -24.92 -34.83 5.07
C PHE A 1079 -25.24 -35.26 6.51
N GLU A 1080 -26.43 -34.93 7.03
CA GLU A 1080 -26.86 -35.28 8.39
C GLU A 1080 -27.90 -36.41 8.41
N ARG A 1081 -28.37 -36.88 7.24
CA ARG A 1081 -29.48 -37.85 7.11
C ARG A 1081 -30.75 -37.45 7.85
N ARG A 1082 -30.95 -36.14 8.05
CA ARG A 1082 -32.08 -35.57 8.79
C ARG A 1082 -32.68 -34.38 8.00
N PRO A 1083 -33.71 -34.56 7.17
CA PRO A 1083 -34.41 -33.45 6.53
C PRO A 1083 -35.13 -32.58 7.57
N PHE A 1084 -35.52 -31.35 7.21
CA PHE A 1084 -36.33 -30.52 8.10
C PHE A 1084 -37.76 -31.07 8.24
N SER A 1085 -38.31 -30.96 9.45
CA SER A 1085 -39.74 -31.08 9.68
C SER A 1085 -40.50 -29.85 9.18
N ASP A 1086 -41.80 -30.00 8.90
CA ASP A 1086 -42.64 -28.88 8.46
C ASP A 1086 -42.71 -27.74 9.49
N VAL A 1087 -42.57 -28.05 10.79
CA VAL A 1087 -42.51 -27.05 11.87
C VAL A 1087 -41.21 -26.25 11.79
N GLU A 1088 -40.08 -26.91 11.58
CA GLU A 1088 -38.78 -26.25 11.39
C GLU A 1088 -38.76 -25.37 10.14
N ILE A 1089 -39.32 -25.85 9.02
CA ILE A 1089 -39.43 -25.07 7.77
C ILE A 1089 -40.24 -23.80 8.01
N LYS A 1090 -41.44 -23.90 8.59
CA LYS A 1090 -42.30 -22.75 8.88
C LYS A 1090 -41.63 -21.75 9.83
N LYS A 1091 -40.92 -22.25 10.85
CA LYS A 1091 -40.15 -21.40 11.78
C LYS A 1091 -39.02 -20.67 11.05
N ALA A 1092 -38.28 -21.36 10.18
CA ALA A 1092 -37.20 -20.78 9.39
C ALA A 1092 -37.70 -19.71 8.41
N VAL A 1093 -38.85 -19.92 7.76
CA VAL A 1093 -39.47 -18.91 6.88
C VAL A 1093 -39.83 -17.66 7.69
N ARG A 1094 -40.54 -17.80 8.82
CA ARG A 1094 -40.94 -16.66 9.66
C ARG A 1094 -39.73 -15.88 10.18
N GLN A 1095 -38.69 -16.58 10.62
CA GLN A 1095 -37.47 -15.96 11.10
C GLN A 1095 -36.74 -15.22 9.97
N GLY A 1096 -36.58 -15.86 8.80
CA GLY A 1096 -35.90 -15.25 7.65
C GLY A 1096 -36.63 -14.02 7.10
N LEU A 1097 -37.96 -14.00 7.13
CA LEU A 1097 -38.75 -12.81 6.78
C LEU A 1097 -38.50 -11.66 7.75
N ARG A 1098 -38.52 -11.93 9.07
CA ARG A 1098 -38.22 -10.91 10.09
C ARG A 1098 -36.81 -10.35 9.93
N GLU A 1099 -35.83 -11.21 9.66
CA GLU A 1099 -34.45 -10.79 9.41
C GLU A 1099 -34.34 -9.93 8.15
N ALA A 1100 -34.98 -10.33 7.04
CA ALA A 1100 -35.00 -9.55 5.81
C ALA A 1100 -35.61 -8.15 6.02
N ILE A 1101 -36.72 -8.05 6.77
CA ILE A 1101 -37.35 -6.78 7.14
C ILE A 1101 -36.39 -5.89 7.93
N ARG A 1102 -35.74 -6.42 8.97
CA ARG A 1102 -34.79 -5.67 9.80
C ARG A 1102 -33.60 -5.15 9.01
N VAL A 1103 -33.03 -5.98 8.12
CA VAL A 1103 -31.88 -5.59 7.30
C VAL A 1103 -32.26 -4.50 6.30
N ASP A 1104 -33.43 -4.62 5.66
CA ASP A 1104 -33.94 -3.58 4.75
C ASP A 1104 -34.17 -2.25 5.47
N TRP A 1105 -34.76 -2.30 6.67
CA TRP A 1105 -34.98 -1.13 7.52
C TRP A 1105 -33.67 -0.42 7.91
N ARG A 1106 -32.67 -1.18 8.39
CA ARG A 1106 -31.34 -0.63 8.72
C ARG A 1106 -30.66 0.04 7.53
N LYS A 1107 -30.75 -0.56 6.33
CA LYS A 1107 -30.20 0.05 5.11
C LYS A 1107 -30.90 1.37 4.74
N ARG A 1108 -32.21 1.49 4.97
CA ARG A 1108 -32.96 2.74 4.74
C ARG A 1108 -32.60 3.84 5.74
N ALA A 1109 -32.41 3.46 7.01
CA ALA A 1109 -31.97 4.37 8.06
C ALA A 1109 -30.59 4.97 7.75
N LYS A 1110 -29.61 4.14 7.35
CA LYS A 1110 -28.25 4.60 6.96
C LYS A 1110 -28.24 5.50 5.73
N ALA A 1111 -29.19 5.32 4.80
CA ALA A 1111 -29.29 6.11 3.57
C ALA A 1111 -30.00 7.47 3.73
N GLY A 1112 -30.37 7.88 4.96
CA GLY A 1112 -31.00 9.17 5.23
C GLY A 1112 -32.42 9.32 4.66
N LYS A 1113 -33.09 8.22 4.32
CA LYS A 1113 -34.42 8.21 3.66
C LYS A 1113 -35.59 7.98 4.63
N ILE A 1114 -35.46 8.35 5.90
CA ILE A 1114 -36.55 8.22 6.89
C ILE A 1114 -36.89 9.61 7.43
N HIS A 1115 -37.85 10.27 6.76
CA HIS A 1115 -38.74 11.23 7.39
C HIS A 1115 -40.10 10.52 7.46
N ASP A 1116 -40.65 10.37 8.67
CA ASP A 1116 -41.93 9.74 9.02
C ASP A 1116 -41.90 8.23 9.41
N PRO A 1117 -42.34 7.84 10.64
CA PRO A 1117 -42.37 6.45 11.12
C PRO A 1117 -43.46 5.55 10.50
N ALA A 1118 -44.21 5.99 9.48
CA ALA A 1118 -45.36 5.25 8.99
C ALA A 1118 -45.10 4.42 7.70
N VAL A 1119 -44.58 3.20 7.87
CA VAL A 1119 -44.95 1.93 7.15
C VAL A 1119 -44.71 1.82 5.61
N PRO A 1120 -44.00 0.76 5.12
CA PRO A 1120 -44.70 -0.38 4.47
C PRO A 1120 -44.03 -1.78 4.56
N LEU A 1121 -43.23 -2.10 5.57
CA LEU A 1121 -42.85 -3.52 5.83
C LEU A 1121 -43.47 -4.09 7.11
N GLU A 1122 -43.68 -3.28 8.15
CA GLU A 1122 -44.20 -3.77 9.44
C GLU A 1122 -45.72 -4.05 9.44
N ARG A 1123 -46.56 -3.38 8.62
CA ARG A 1123 -48.00 -3.70 8.55
C ARG A 1123 -48.41 -4.72 7.50
N ARG A 1124 -47.56 -5.05 6.51
CA ARG A 1124 -47.96 -5.93 5.38
C ARG A 1124 -47.46 -7.38 5.46
N VAL A 1125 -46.47 -7.67 6.30
CA VAL A 1125 -45.94 -9.04 6.49
C VAL A 1125 -46.29 -9.59 7.90
N VAL A 1126 -46.87 -8.75 8.76
CA VAL A 1126 -47.29 -9.12 10.12
C VAL A 1126 -48.78 -9.53 10.18
N LEU A 1127 -49.48 -9.56 9.04
CA LEU A 1127 -50.78 -10.23 8.89
C LEU A 1127 -50.60 -11.62 8.27
#